data_AF-A0A848LVH2-F1
#
_entry.id   AF-A0A848LVH2-F1
#
_cell.length_a   1.000
_cell.length_b   1.000
_cell.length_c   1.000
_cell.angle_alpha   90.00
_cell.angle_beta   90.00
_cell.angle_gamma   90.00
#
_symmetry.space_group_name_H-M   'P 1'
#
loop_
_entity.id
_entity.type
_entity.pdbx_description
1 polymer ?
#
loop_
_entity_poly.entity_id
_entity_poly.type
_entity_poly.pdbx_seq_one_letter_code
_entity_poly.pdbx_strand_id
1 'polypeptide(L)'
;MRGMGRLGPWVWACGLVLWAACTDTTTAPESGDGRKLSRCVPMTCASQGMDCGIAIDGCGGTLECGTCPDGEVCGGGGRYNVCGTAPCEPTTCEALGGDCGQVSDGCGGLLDCGTCTAPETCGGGGTPNVCGRAVCVPDTCESLAKNCGTVPDGCGGTLECGICDPGRTCGGGGSPNVCGDNACVPATCAGLGKDCGPVSDGCGGMLDCGTCAEGQACGGDGVPNVCGAAPCVPTTCAELGADCGTVPDGCGGLLTCGTCEDGRTCGGGGTPNVCGGGPCTPTPCELLGKNCGTVPDGCGGTLECGTCSAPETCGGAGEPNVCGRPPCTPTTCEALGKNCGTVPDGCGGALQCGTCSGGTTCGGGGTSNVCGASTCRPYTCGLLGKNCGLVDDGCGGTLDCGTCAVNASCGSDEVSNVCIPTQSVCVDQDLGSALPVTVKGSTAYAGDDHVASCGGRPGPDRGFRWTAPRSGTFTFDTARSALRSLVSVRRDGCGGAELACATDGISYGGGARVTVPLTQGESVLVVVDAASRDRFNAGHFELHIDALRASEAGACFDNMDNDGDRWVDCADTDCRGTPGCGGRGCAHHDLGSALPVTFQGETVGSGDGFQGTCGALLQQDRAHLWTAPRAGTFVFDTSPGGWGNALYVLTGCRGTELGCSANPNANRRGSPAVKVTLAQGQTVLVVVDGMANTDQEAPIRYTLHVSEYAPTEAAHCADGADNDADGRADAADPDCD
;
A
#
# COMPACT_ATOMS: atom_id res chain seq x y z
N MET A 1 -7.43 56.64 28.02
CA MET A 1 -6.61 57.76 28.52
C MET A 1 -5.27 57.21 28.98
N ARG A 2 -4.16 57.77 28.47
CA ARG A 2 -2.74 57.80 28.96
C ARG A 2 -2.15 56.52 29.61
N GLY A 3 -0.95 56.05 29.25
CA GLY A 3 0.21 56.84 28.84
C GLY A 3 1.38 56.03 28.27
N MET A 4 2.30 56.80 27.71
CA MET A 4 3.44 56.46 26.86
C MET A 4 4.67 56.03 27.66
N GLY A 5 5.53 55.20 27.07
CA GLY A 5 6.93 55.03 27.43
C GLY A 5 7.77 54.76 26.18
N ARG A 6 8.48 55.78 25.70
CA ARG A 6 9.26 55.84 24.46
C ARG A 6 10.54 55.00 24.53
N LEU A 7 10.87 54.29 23.44
CA LEU A 7 12.24 53.91 23.09
C LEU A 7 12.69 54.78 21.91
N GLY A 8 13.87 55.38 22.03
CA GLY A 8 14.56 56.14 20.99
C GLY A 8 15.89 55.48 20.60
N PRO A 9 16.46 55.84 19.44
CA PRO A 9 17.14 54.91 18.54
C PRO A 9 18.64 55.20 18.37
N TRP A 10 19.46 54.17 18.13
CA TRP A 10 20.81 54.32 17.57
C TRP A 10 21.04 53.29 16.46
N VAL A 11 21.00 53.77 15.22
CA VAL A 11 21.50 53.15 13.98
C VAL A 11 22.38 54.21 13.32
N TRP A 12 23.30 53.77 12.44
CA TRP A 12 24.20 54.49 11.50
C TRP A 12 25.67 54.53 11.97
N ALA A 13 26.69 54.18 11.18
CA ALA A 13 26.85 53.77 9.77
C ALA A 13 28.25 53.11 9.63
N CYS A 14 28.48 52.17 8.70
CA CYS A 14 29.14 52.35 7.38
C CYS A 14 29.42 50.91 6.87
N GLY A 15 29.36 50.49 5.60
CA GLY A 15 29.35 51.18 4.32
C GLY A 15 30.36 50.48 3.37
N LEU A 16 29.86 49.67 2.43
CA LEU A 16 30.38 49.34 1.08
C LEU A 16 31.83 48.84 0.89
N VAL A 17 32.01 47.61 0.33
CA VAL A 17 32.70 47.35 -0.97
C VAL A 17 32.17 46.04 -1.59
N LEU A 18 31.84 46.11 -2.89
CA LEU A 18 31.38 45.05 -3.79
C LEU A 18 32.51 44.12 -4.31
N TRP A 19 32.10 42.90 -4.64
CA TRP A 19 32.57 42.02 -5.75
C TRP A 19 34.00 41.48 -5.73
N ALA A 20 34.15 40.19 -5.40
CA ALA A 20 34.46 39.11 -6.34
C ALA A 20 34.80 37.80 -5.60
N ALA A 21 34.41 36.68 -6.21
CA ALA A 21 34.91 35.31 -6.03
C ALA A 21 34.05 34.31 -5.24
N CYS A 22 33.90 33.15 -5.91
CA CYS A 22 33.51 31.82 -5.44
C CYS A 22 32.01 31.52 -5.29
N THR A 23 31.42 31.23 -6.45
CA THR A 23 30.79 29.93 -6.68
C THR A 23 31.62 28.80 -6.04
N ASP A 24 31.08 28.15 -5.01
CA ASP A 24 31.39 26.75 -4.76
C ASP A 24 30.18 26.09 -4.10
N THR A 25 29.38 25.45 -4.95
CA THR A 25 28.33 24.50 -4.61
C THR A 25 29.00 23.27 -4.02
N THR A 26 28.95 23.13 -2.69
CA THR A 26 29.10 21.83 -2.04
C THR A 26 27.76 21.41 -1.46
N THR A 27 27.15 20.45 -2.15
CA THR A 27 26.01 19.66 -1.72
C THR A 27 26.38 18.87 -0.46
N ALA A 28 25.65 19.10 0.64
CA ALA A 28 25.58 18.17 1.77
C ALA A 28 24.36 17.23 1.54
N PRO A 29 24.49 15.93 1.82
CA PRO A 29 23.56 14.92 1.33
C PRO A 29 22.25 14.90 2.12
N GLU A 30 21.21 14.60 1.37
CA GLU A 30 19.84 14.37 1.76
C GLU A 30 19.72 13.25 2.80
N SER A 31 18.97 13.51 3.87
CA SER A 31 18.40 12.50 4.74
C SER A 31 16.89 12.48 4.51
N GLY A 32 16.46 11.66 3.54
CA GLY A 32 15.06 11.29 3.37
C GLY A 32 14.68 10.20 4.35
N ASP A 33 13.47 10.29 4.92
CA ASP A 33 12.77 9.14 5.46
C ASP A 33 11.31 9.19 5.01
N GLY A 34 11.02 8.40 3.98
CA GLY A 34 9.67 7.99 3.64
C GLY A 34 9.46 6.57 4.15
N ARG A 35 8.49 6.38 5.06
CA ARG A 35 7.97 5.04 5.35
C ARG A 35 6.70 4.76 4.55
N LYS A 36 6.84 3.68 3.78
CA LYS A 36 5.86 3.06 2.90
C LYS A 36 4.97 2.07 3.67
N LEU A 37 3.78 1.86 3.09
CA LEU A 37 2.80 0.77 3.23
C LEU A 37 3.29 -0.49 3.98
N SER A 38 2.45 -1.01 4.87
CA SER A 38 2.61 -2.31 5.54
C SER A 38 2.42 -3.48 4.57
N ARG A 39 3.43 -3.69 3.74
CA ARG A 39 3.83 -5.00 3.25
C ARG A 39 5.10 -5.38 4.00
N CYS A 40 5.36 -6.68 4.14
CA CYS A 40 6.64 -7.12 4.68
C CYS A 40 7.77 -6.45 3.86
N VAL A 41 8.62 -5.66 4.52
CA VAL A 41 9.75 -4.97 3.88
C VAL A 41 10.97 -5.87 3.98
N PRO A 42 11.52 -6.37 2.86
CA PRO A 42 12.70 -7.24 2.86
C PRO A 42 13.90 -6.54 3.51
N MET A 43 14.47 -7.16 4.53
CA MET A 43 15.74 -6.72 5.13
C MET A 43 16.86 -6.92 4.10
N THR A 44 17.84 -6.01 4.06
CA THR A 44 19.03 -6.12 3.18
C THR A 44 20.21 -6.72 3.95
N CYS A 45 21.20 -7.30 3.25
CA CYS A 45 22.44 -7.82 3.87
C CYS A 45 23.10 -6.78 4.79
N ALA A 46 23.16 -5.52 4.36
CA ALA A 46 23.72 -4.41 5.13
C ALA A 46 22.89 -4.07 6.38
N SER A 47 21.56 -4.09 6.29
CA SER A 47 20.68 -3.84 7.45
C SER A 47 20.75 -4.95 8.51
N GLN A 48 21.20 -6.15 8.12
CA GLN A 48 21.39 -7.30 8.99
C GLN A 48 22.85 -7.50 9.43
N GLY A 49 23.77 -6.63 8.98
CA GLY A 49 25.19 -6.71 9.32
C GLY A 49 25.91 -7.91 8.72
N MET A 50 25.53 -8.33 7.50
CA MET A 50 26.11 -9.44 6.75
C MET A 50 26.81 -8.94 5.46
N ASP A 51 27.98 -9.48 5.16
CA ASP A 51 28.89 -9.06 4.08
C ASP A 51 29.39 -10.22 3.20
N CYS A 52 28.92 -11.45 3.47
CA CYS A 52 29.12 -12.61 2.60
C CYS A 52 28.05 -13.69 2.84
N GLY A 53 27.96 -14.67 1.93
CA GLY A 53 27.11 -15.86 2.12
C GLY A 53 25.64 -15.62 1.80
N ILE A 54 24.77 -16.57 2.17
CA ILE A 54 23.33 -16.51 1.92
C ILE A 54 22.59 -16.13 3.21
N ALA A 55 21.65 -15.21 3.09
CA ALA A 55 20.78 -14.73 4.17
C ALA A 55 19.31 -14.77 3.76
N ILE A 56 18.40 -14.56 4.70
CA ILE A 56 16.96 -14.44 4.44
C ILE A 56 16.50 -13.01 4.70
N ASP A 57 15.52 -12.53 3.93
CA ASP A 57 15.09 -11.13 3.95
C ASP A 57 13.98 -10.81 4.96
N GLY A 58 13.58 -11.78 5.78
CA GLY A 58 12.49 -11.61 6.76
C GLY A 58 11.09 -11.58 6.14
N CYS A 59 10.96 -11.74 4.83
CA CYS A 59 9.71 -11.76 4.06
C CYS A 59 9.55 -13.03 3.21
N GLY A 60 10.42 -14.02 3.40
CA GLY A 60 10.38 -15.32 2.73
C GLY A 60 11.30 -15.45 1.51
N GLY A 61 12.08 -14.42 1.18
CA GLY A 61 13.09 -14.43 0.11
C GLY A 61 14.51 -14.68 0.62
N THR A 62 15.38 -15.15 -0.28
CA THR A 62 16.81 -15.37 -0.03
C THR A 62 17.66 -14.22 -0.62
N LEU A 63 18.69 -13.82 0.12
CA LEU A 63 19.65 -12.77 -0.23
C LEU A 63 21.04 -13.39 -0.45
N GLU A 64 21.73 -12.99 -1.51
CA GLU A 64 23.14 -13.34 -1.75
C GLU A 64 24.06 -12.16 -1.38
N CYS A 65 24.73 -12.26 -0.23
CA CYS A 65 25.50 -11.17 0.37
C CYS A 65 26.95 -11.07 -0.11
N GLY A 66 27.33 -11.79 -1.16
CA GLY A 66 28.65 -11.71 -1.81
C GLY A 66 29.69 -12.70 -1.29
N THR A 67 30.94 -12.52 -1.74
CA THR A 67 32.10 -13.38 -1.42
C THR A 67 33.20 -12.58 -0.72
N CYS A 68 33.97 -13.22 0.14
CA CYS A 68 35.02 -12.54 0.91
C CYS A 68 36.30 -12.21 0.11
N PRO A 69 37.04 -11.16 0.52
CA PRO A 69 38.36 -10.82 -0.03
C PRO A 69 39.41 -11.95 0.16
N ASP A 70 40.47 -11.93 -0.65
CA ASP A 70 41.55 -12.93 -0.60
C ASP A 70 42.18 -13.02 0.81
N GLY A 71 42.09 -14.21 1.43
CA GLY A 71 42.62 -14.50 2.77
C GLY A 71 41.57 -14.57 3.88
N GLU A 72 40.31 -14.23 3.58
CA GLU A 72 39.17 -14.34 4.49
C GLU A 72 38.17 -15.40 4.02
N VAL A 73 37.44 -15.97 4.95
CA VAL A 73 36.36 -16.92 4.69
C VAL A 73 35.05 -16.38 5.23
N CYS A 74 33.96 -16.68 4.55
CA CYS A 74 32.65 -16.27 5.03
C CYS A 74 32.35 -17.00 6.34
N GLY A 75 31.97 -16.26 7.38
CA GLY A 75 31.81 -16.76 8.75
C GLY A 75 33.10 -16.88 9.56
N GLY A 76 34.24 -16.41 9.02
CA GLY A 76 35.53 -16.41 9.72
C GLY A 76 35.53 -15.50 10.96
N GLY A 77 36.29 -15.88 12.00
CA GLY A 77 36.29 -15.16 13.27
C GLY A 77 35.05 -15.40 14.15
N GLY A 78 34.23 -16.41 13.82
CA GLY A 78 33.08 -16.85 14.62
C GLY A 78 31.82 -16.00 14.47
N ARG A 79 31.72 -15.21 13.40
CA ARG A 79 30.57 -14.35 13.12
C ARG A 79 29.95 -14.75 11.77
N TYR A 80 28.78 -15.37 11.81
CA TYR A 80 28.08 -15.91 10.63
C TYR A 80 27.83 -14.84 9.57
N ASN A 81 27.96 -15.22 8.30
CA ASN A 81 27.72 -14.35 7.13
C ASN A 81 28.52 -13.02 7.16
N VAL A 82 29.64 -13.02 7.87
CA VAL A 82 30.61 -11.91 7.94
C VAL A 82 31.98 -12.41 7.51
N CYS A 83 32.71 -11.63 6.73
CA CYS A 83 34.05 -12.00 6.32
C CYS A 83 35.04 -11.90 7.48
N GLY A 84 35.87 -12.93 7.64
CA GLY A 84 36.91 -12.94 8.66
C GLY A 84 37.95 -14.02 8.47
N THR A 85 38.98 -14.02 9.31
CA THR A 85 40.05 -15.01 9.26
C THR A 85 39.56 -16.37 9.74
N ALA A 86 39.93 -17.45 9.04
CA ALA A 86 39.60 -18.83 9.42
C ALA A 86 39.98 -19.15 10.89
N PRO A 87 39.22 -20.01 11.58
CA PRO A 87 38.23 -20.96 11.03
C PRO A 87 36.79 -20.43 10.99
N CYS A 88 36.02 -20.90 10.00
CA CYS A 88 34.55 -20.91 10.02
C CYS A 88 34.09 -22.33 10.37
N GLU A 89 33.20 -22.46 11.33
CA GLU A 89 32.58 -23.74 11.69
C GLU A 89 31.12 -23.73 11.22
N PRO A 90 30.75 -24.53 10.21
CA PRO A 90 29.40 -24.52 9.65
C PRO A 90 28.38 -25.04 10.68
N THR A 91 27.23 -24.36 10.78
CA THR A 91 26.13 -24.80 11.64
C THR A 91 25.45 -26.05 11.07
N THR A 92 24.54 -26.67 11.83
CA THR A 92 23.76 -27.84 11.39
C THR A 92 22.27 -27.56 11.49
N CYS A 93 21.45 -28.29 10.72
CA CYS A 93 19.98 -28.21 10.80
C CYS A 93 19.47 -28.42 12.24
N GLU A 94 20.09 -29.34 12.98
CA GLU A 94 19.77 -29.63 14.38
C GLU A 94 20.10 -28.44 15.31
N ALA A 95 21.22 -27.76 15.08
CA ALA A 95 21.59 -26.57 15.86
C ALA A 95 20.70 -25.34 15.56
N LEU A 96 20.12 -25.28 14.36
CA LEU A 96 19.17 -24.25 13.94
C LEU A 96 17.71 -24.56 14.29
N GLY A 97 17.43 -25.78 14.78
CA GLY A 97 16.08 -26.24 15.05
C GLY A 97 15.21 -26.39 13.79
N GLY A 98 15.82 -26.57 12.61
CA GLY A 98 15.13 -26.76 11.34
C GLY A 98 15.13 -28.21 10.88
N ASP A 99 13.99 -28.71 10.41
CA ASP A 99 13.80 -30.09 9.90
C ASP A 99 13.19 -30.13 8.49
N CYS A 100 13.12 -28.96 7.83
CA CYS A 100 12.78 -28.85 6.41
C CYS A 100 13.34 -27.59 5.76
N GLY A 101 13.47 -27.63 4.44
CA GLY A 101 13.87 -26.46 3.65
C GLY A 101 15.39 -26.28 3.55
N GLN A 102 15.79 -25.30 2.75
CA GLN A 102 17.20 -24.94 2.53
C GLN A 102 17.59 -23.78 3.44
N VAL A 103 18.66 -23.96 4.22
CA VAL A 103 19.10 -23.02 5.24
C VAL A 103 20.61 -22.77 5.10
N SER A 104 21.09 -21.54 5.34
CA SER A 104 22.51 -21.23 5.24
C SER A 104 23.31 -21.93 6.37
N ASP A 105 24.48 -22.48 6.05
CA ASP A 105 25.39 -23.05 7.07
C ASP A 105 26.19 -21.98 7.84
N GLY A 106 25.98 -20.70 7.51
CA GLY A 106 26.69 -19.57 8.11
C GLY A 106 28.15 -19.39 7.64
N CYS A 107 28.63 -20.28 6.76
CA CYS A 107 29.96 -20.30 6.16
C CYS A 107 29.92 -20.21 4.61
N GLY A 108 28.77 -19.85 4.03
CA GLY A 108 28.56 -19.71 2.59
C GLY A 108 28.17 -21.02 1.88
N GLY A 109 27.94 -22.11 2.61
CA GLY A 109 27.30 -23.34 2.14
C GLY A 109 25.81 -23.37 2.46
N LEU A 110 25.08 -24.28 1.80
CA LEU A 110 23.64 -24.48 1.97
C LEU A 110 23.40 -25.84 2.63
N LEU A 111 22.69 -25.84 3.75
CA LEU A 111 22.15 -27.01 4.43
C LEU A 111 20.79 -27.35 3.84
N ASP A 112 20.61 -28.58 3.39
CA ASP A 112 19.30 -29.13 3.05
C ASP A 112 18.77 -29.88 4.27
N CYS A 113 17.81 -29.27 4.97
CA CYS A 113 17.25 -29.81 6.21
C CYS A 113 16.10 -30.80 5.96
N GLY A 114 15.81 -31.14 4.69
CA GLY A 114 14.84 -32.16 4.33
C GLY A 114 13.50 -31.60 3.81
N THR A 115 12.52 -32.50 3.65
CA THR A 115 11.19 -32.18 3.14
C THR A 115 10.11 -32.76 4.05
N CYS A 116 9.00 -32.03 4.20
CA CYS A 116 7.90 -32.47 5.06
C CYS A 116 7.06 -33.56 4.39
N THR A 117 6.57 -34.48 5.21
CA THR A 117 5.58 -35.47 4.79
C THR A 117 4.19 -34.86 4.80
N ALA A 118 3.45 -34.96 3.68
CA ALA A 118 2.08 -34.49 3.59
C ALA A 118 1.21 -35.11 4.72
N PRO A 119 0.34 -34.32 5.40
CA PRO A 119 -0.16 -33.00 5.01
C PRO A 119 0.62 -31.80 5.57
N GLU A 120 1.79 -32.01 6.17
CA GLU A 120 2.61 -30.94 6.72
C GLU A 120 3.33 -30.20 5.60
N THR A 121 3.46 -28.88 5.75
CA THR A 121 4.22 -28.04 4.82
C THR A 121 5.36 -27.38 5.57
N CYS A 122 6.47 -27.12 4.89
CA CYS A 122 7.61 -26.47 5.55
C CYS A 122 7.22 -25.04 5.96
N GLY A 123 7.30 -24.73 7.25
CA GLY A 123 6.78 -23.49 7.82
C GLY A 123 5.28 -23.49 8.14
N GLY A 124 4.57 -24.60 7.89
CA GLY A 124 3.11 -24.66 7.98
C GLY A 124 2.54 -24.49 9.40
N GLY A 125 3.35 -24.67 10.45
CA GLY A 125 2.95 -24.46 11.85
C GLY A 125 3.20 -23.05 12.40
N GLY A 126 3.63 -22.10 11.57
CA GLY A 126 3.96 -20.73 11.98
C GLY A 126 5.42 -20.49 12.37
N THR A 127 6.27 -21.54 12.34
CA THR A 127 7.72 -21.45 12.60
C THR A 127 8.50 -21.76 11.31
N PRO A 128 9.33 -20.85 10.78
CA PRO A 128 10.10 -21.07 9.55
C PRO A 128 11.04 -22.27 9.63
N ASN A 129 11.21 -23.00 8.52
CA ASN A 129 12.08 -24.17 8.38
C ASN A 129 11.77 -25.35 9.33
N VAL A 130 10.55 -25.36 9.89
CA VAL A 130 10.02 -26.48 10.69
C VAL A 130 8.77 -27.05 10.02
N CYS A 131 8.69 -28.37 9.91
CA CYS A 131 7.50 -29.06 9.43
C CYS A 131 6.35 -28.85 10.39
N GLY A 132 5.25 -28.32 9.85
CA GLY A 132 4.03 -28.13 10.62
C GLY A 132 2.81 -28.10 9.73
N ARG A 133 1.66 -28.36 10.33
CA ARG A 133 0.37 -28.23 9.66
C ARG A 133 -0.21 -26.86 9.99
N ALA A 134 -0.74 -26.18 8.98
CA ALA A 134 -1.54 -24.98 9.21
C ALA A 134 -2.74 -25.36 10.05
N VAL A 135 -2.72 -24.99 11.33
CA VAL A 135 -3.91 -25.05 12.17
C VAL A 135 -4.77 -23.87 11.77
N CYS A 136 -5.64 -24.10 10.80
CA CYS A 136 -6.81 -23.26 10.64
C CYS A 136 -7.68 -23.53 11.87
N VAL A 137 -7.83 -22.53 12.75
CA VAL A 137 -8.76 -22.60 13.88
C VAL A 137 -10.15 -22.36 13.29
N PRO A 138 -11.03 -23.37 13.25
CA PRO A 138 -12.36 -23.21 12.67
C PRO A 138 -13.16 -22.18 13.46
N ASP A 139 -13.93 -21.37 12.76
CA ASP A 139 -14.91 -20.50 13.39
C ASP A 139 -15.93 -21.32 14.20
N THR A 140 -16.62 -20.66 15.13
CA THR A 140 -17.70 -21.27 15.89
C THR A 140 -19.01 -20.56 15.58
N CYS A 141 -20.14 -21.25 15.79
CA CYS A 141 -21.45 -20.61 15.66
C CYS A 141 -21.58 -19.36 16.53
N GLU A 142 -20.93 -19.36 17.70
CA GLU A 142 -20.88 -18.21 18.60
C GLU A 142 -20.03 -17.06 18.04
N SER A 143 -18.85 -17.34 17.48
CA SER A 143 -18.00 -16.30 16.85
C SER A 143 -18.64 -15.68 15.61
N LEU A 144 -19.46 -16.44 14.89
CA LEU A 144 -20.19 -15.98 13.70
C LEU A 144 -21.58 -15.38 14.02
N ALA A 145 -21.95 -15.33 15.30
CA ALA A 145 -23.28 -14.91 15.78
C ALA A 145 -24.44 -15.65 15.09
N LYS A 146 -24.29 -16.97 14.85
CA LYS A 146 -25.28 -17.85 14.23
C LYS A 146 -25.83 -18.84 15.26
N ASN A 147 -27.14 -19.05 15.28
CA ASN A 147 -27.79 -19.93 16.25
C ASN A 147 -28.81 -20.90 15.63
N CYS A 148 -28.77 -21.07 14.30
CA CYS A 148 -29.47 -22.15 13.62
C CYS A 148 -28.91 -22.45 12.21
N GLY A 149 -29.17 -23.66 11.72
CA GLY A 149 -28.81 -24.08 10.36
C GLY A 149 -27.31 -24.32 10.15
N THR A 150 -26.92 -24.54 8.90
CA THR A 150 -25.53 -24.85 8.52
C THR A 150 -24.79 -23.62 8.02
N VAL A 151 -23.53 -23.46 8.43
CA VAL A 151 -22.65 -22.37 7.96
C VAL A 151 -21.21 -22.87 7.74
N PRO A 152 -20.42 -22.25 6.85
CA PRO A 152 -19.00 -22.59 6.68
C PRO A 152 -18.16 -22.21 7.90
N ASP A 153 -17.11 -22.98 8.20
CA ASP A 153 -16.24 -22.78 9.37
C ASP A 153 -14.96 -21.94 9.09
N GLY A 154 -14.85 -21.35 7.90
CA GLY A 154 -13.67 -20.59 7.47
C GLY A 154 -12.43 -21.43 7.11
N CYS A 155 -12.48 -22.74 7.36
CA CYS A 155 -11.38 -23.69 7.18
C CYS A 155 -11.70 -24.81 6.17
N GLY A 156 -12.80 -24.65 5.42
CA GLY A 156 -13.27 -25.62 4.42
C GLY A 156 -14.19 -26.72 4.99
N GLY A 157 -14.55 -26.65 6.27
CA GLY A 157 -15.58 -27.46 6.92
C GLY A 157 -16.91 -26.70 7.11
N THR A 158 -17.87 -27.36 7.76
CA THR A 158 -19.22 -26.82 8.01
C THR A 158 -19.60 -26.97 9.48
N LEU A 159 -20.23 -25.92 10.03
CA LEU A 159 -20.76 -25.82 11.38
C LEU A 159 -22.28 -26.01 11.37
N GLU A 160 -22.79 -26.75 12.36
CA GLU A 160 -24.21 -26.99 12.60
C GLU A 160 -24.66 -26.16 13.81
N CYS A 161 -25.30 -25.02 13.57
CA CYS A 161 -25.59 -24.03 14.61
C CYS A 161 -26.91 -24.25 15.36
N GLY A 162 -27.50 -25.44 15.24
CA GLY A 162 -28.70 -25.84 15.98
C GLY A 162 -30.03 -25.60 15.25
N ILE A 163 -31.13 -25.80 15.98
CA ILE A 163 -32.50 -25.61 15.48
C ILE A 163 -33.25 -24.63 16.38
N CYS A 164 -34.19 -23.89 15.80
CA CYS A 164 -34.94 -22.87 16.53
C CYS A 164 -36.03 -23.44 17.44
N ASP A 165 -36.30 -22.72 18.53
CA ASP A 165 -37.42 -23.02 19.43
C ASP A 165 -38.78 -23.01 18.70
N PRO A 166 -39.79 -23.77 19.17
CA PRO A 166 -41.11 -23.83 18.56
C PRO A 166 -41.73 -22.43 18.37
N GLY A 167 -42.10 -22.10 17.13
CA GLY A 167 -42.66 -20.79 16.77
C GLY A 167 -41.66 -19.82 16.13
N ARG A 168 -40.35 -20.17 16.13
CA ARG A 168 -39.30 -19.40 15.45
C ARG A 168 -38.81 -20.16 14.22
N THR A 169 -38.40 -19.41 13.20
CA THR A 169 -37.85 -19.97 11.95
C THR A 169 -36.39 -19.56 11.81
N CYS A 170 -35.54 -20.45 11.30
CA CYS A 170 -34.14 -20.11 11.01
C CYS A 170 -34.08 -19.12 9.84
N GLY A 171 -33.43 -17.97 10.03
CA GLY A 171 -33.54 -16.83 9.11
C GLY A 171 -34.75 -15.91 9.38
N GLY A 172 -35.60 -16.26 10.35
CA GLY A 172 -36.76 -15.47 10.72
C GLY A 172 -36.34 -14.08 11.22
N GLY A 173 -37.02 -13.03 10.74
CA GLY A 173 -36.65 -11.65 11.09
C GLY A 173 -35.57 -11.00 10.19
N GLY A 174 -35.11 -11.69 9.14
CA GLY A 174 -34.26 -11.09 8.09
C GLY A 174 -32.75 -11.29 8.26
N SER A 175 -32.32 -12.04 9.28
CA SER A 175 -30.90 -12.35 9.52
C SER A 175 -30.62 -13.83 9.24
N PRO A 176 -29.83 -14.17 8.19
CA PRO A 176 -29.55 -15.56 7.83
C PRO A 176 -28.87 -16.34 8.97
N ASN A 177 -29.31 -17.59 9.16
CA ASN A 177 -28.79 -18.52 10.18
C ASN A 177 -28.98 -18.01 11.62
N VAL A 178 -29.97 -17.15 11.84
CA VAL A 178 -30.43 -16.68 13.15
C VAL A 178 -31.92 -16.96 13.34
N CYS A 179 -32.32 -17.48 14.49
CA CYS A 179 -33.72 -17.75 14.82
C CYS A 179 -34.51 -16.46 15.07
N GLY A 180 -35.65 -16.29 14.40
CA GLY A 180 -36.57 -15.20 14.69
C GLY A 180 -38.04 -15.51 14.44
N ASP A 181 -38.89 -14.57 14.86
CA ASP A 181 -40.33 -14.76 15.12
C ASP A 181 -41.24 -14.59 13.88
N ASN A 182 -40.70 -14.11 12.77
CA ASN A 182 -41.45 -13.94 11.51
C ASN A 182 -41.11 -15.07 10.53
N ALA A 183 -42.11 -15.50 9.75
CA ALA A 183 -41.91 -16.45 8.66
C ALA A 183 -40.82 -15.92 7.72
N CYS A 184 -39.74 -16.68 7.57
CA CYS A 184 -38.66 -16.30 6.69
C CYS A 184 -39.22 -16.25 5.26
N VAL A 185 -39.10 -15.10 4.61
CA VAL A 185 -39.48 -14.95 3.19
C VAL A 185 -38.25 -15.34 2.40
N PRO A 186 -38.22 -16.51 1.74
CA PRO A 186 -37.06 -16.95 0.99
C PRO A 186 -36.73 -15.91 -0.07
N ALA A 187 -35.46 -15.54 -0.16
CA ALA A 187 -35.00 -14.76 -1.29
C ALA A 187 -35.30 -15.52 -2.59
N THR A 188 -35.51 -14.79 -3.68
CA THR A 188 -35.64 -15.42 -5.01
C THR A 188 -34.37 -15.15 -5.78
N CYS A 189 -34.02 -16.03 -6.72
CA CYS A 189 -32.87 -15.85 -7.60
C CYS A 189 -32.85 -14.47 -8.27
N ALA A 190 -34.02 -14.01 -8.74
CA ALA A 190 -34.19 -12.66 -9.29
C ALA A 190 -33.93 -11.55 -8.24
N GLY A 191 -34.37 -11.75 -7.00
CA GLY A 191 -34.11 -10.80 -5.89
C GLY A 191 -32.65 -10.74 -5.45
N LEU A 192 -31.86 -11.79 -5.70
CA LEU A 192 -30.42 -11.86 -5.41
C LEU A 192 -29.54 -11.48 -6.61
N GLY A 193 -30.16 -11.20 -7.76
CA GLY A 193 -29.44 -10.96 -9.02
C GLY A 193 -28.62 -12.17 -9.47
N LYS A 194 -29.07 -13.40 -9.17
CA LYS A 194 -28.42 -14.66 -9.53
C LYS A 194 -29.29 -15.43 -10.53
N ASP A 195 -28.68 -15.98 -11.57
CA ASP A 195 -29.37 -16.69 -12.64
C ASP A 195 -28.73 -18.06 -12.97
N CYS A 196 -27.80 -18.52 -12.12
CA CYS A 196 -27.31 -19.89 -12.15
C CYS A 196 -26.75 -20.42 -10.84
N GLY A 197 -26.72 -21.74 -10.74
CA GLY A 197 -26.09 -22.47 -9.65
C GLY A 197 -26.84 -22.36 -8.32
N PRO A 198 -26.37 -23.08 -7.30
CA PRO A 198 -27.05 -23.12 -6.03
C PRO A 198 -26.69 -21.86 -5.21
N VAL A 199 -27.70 -21.24 -4.59
CA VAL A 199 -27.58 -20.03 -3.77
C VAL A 199 -28.46 -20.19 -2.52
N SER A 200 -27.99 -19.78 -1.34
CA SER A 200 -28.82 -19.82 -0.13
C SER A 200 -30.01 -18.86 -0.26
N ASP A 201 -31.20 -19.31 0.17
CA ASP A 201 -32.41 -18.48 0.20
C ASP A 201 -32.48 -17.51 1.39
N GLY A 202 -31.45 -17.53 2.25
CA GLY A 202 -31.40 -16.74 3.49
C GLY A 202 -32.25 -17.30 4.64
N CYS A 203 -32.97 -18.41 4.42
CA CYS A 203 -33.92 -19.07 5.31
C CYS A 203 -33.54 -20.52 5.64
N GLY A 204 -32.30 -20.92 5.32
CA GLY A 204 -31.81 -22.29 5.51
C GLY A 204 -32.19 -23.26 4.38
N GLY A 205 -32.81 -22.78 3.30
CA GLY A 205 -33.03 -23.51 2.05
C GLY A 205 -32.00 -23.13 0.99
N MET A 206 -31.81 -24.01 0.00
CA MET A 206 -30.97 -23.73 -1.17
C MET A 206 -31.87 -23.45 -2.38
N LEU A 207 -31.74 -22.27 -2.98
CA LEU A 207 -32.28 -21.94 -4.29
C LEU A 207 -31.38 -22.54 -5.35
N ASP A 208 -31.95 -23.25 -6.31
CA ASP A 208 -31.27 -23.57 -7.56
C ASP A 208 -31.69 -22.50 -8.58
N CYS A 209 -30.77 -21.58 -8.89
CA CYS A 209 -31.04 -20.46 -9.78
C CYS A 209 -30.96 -20.82 -11.27
N GLY A 210 -30.91 -22.12 -11.57
CA GLY A 210 -30.95 -22.65 -12.92
C GLY A 210 -29.55 -22.90 -13.48
N THR A 211 -29.55 -23.23 -14.76
CA THR A 211 -28.33 -23.47 -15.54
C THR A 211 -28.22 -22.44 -16.63
N CYS A 212 -26.99 -22.02 -16.93
CA CYS A 212 -26.74 -21.06 -18.00
C CYS A 212 -27.10 -21.61 -19.38
N ALA A 213 -27.39 -20.70 -20.31
CA ALA A 213 -27.57 -21.05 -21.71
C ALA A 213 -26.26 -21.62 -22.30
N GLU A 214 -26.39 -22.37 -23.40
CA GLU A 214 -25.24 -22.99 -24.08
C GLU A 214 -24.17 -21.94 -24.44
N GLY A 215 -22.92 -22.17 -24.00
CA GLY A 215 -21.79 -21.24 -24.20
C GLY A 215 -21.49 -20.29 -23.02
N GLN A 216 -22.27 -20.34 -21.94
CA GLN A 216 -22.02 -19.56 -20.72
C GLN A 216 -21.62 -20.47 -19.55
N ALA A 217 -20.77 -19.96 -18.66
CA ALA A 217 -20.42 -20.65 -17.42
C ALA A 217 -20.98 -19.88 -16.21
N CYS A 218 -21.42 -20.61 -15.19
CA CYS A 218 -21.85 -20.00 -13.96
C CYS A 218 -20.65 -19.41 -13.23
N GLY A 219 -20.55 -18.07 -13.17
CA GLY A 219 -19.34 -17.35 -12.74
C GLY A 219 -18.41 -16.88 -13.87
N GLY A 220 -18.80 -17.02 -15.14
CA GLY A 220 -17.93 -16.87 -16.32
C GLY A 220 -17.24 -15.51 -16.51
N ASP A 221 -17.84 -14.41 -16.03
CA ASP A 221 -17.29 -13.05 -16.11
C ASP A 221 -16.70 -12.56 -14.77
N GLY A 222 -16.33 -13.49 -13.88
CA GLY A 222 -15.78 -13.18 -12.56
C GLY A 222 -16.82 -12.80 -11.50
N VAL A 223 -18.11 -12.92 -11.79
CA VAL A 223 -19.21 -12.68 -10.84
C VAL A 223 -19.88 -14.00 -10.45
N PRO A 224 -19.73 -14.48 -9.20
CA PRO A 224 -20.27 -15.77 -8.77
C PRO A 224 -21.79 -15.88 -8.91
N ASN A 225 -22.27 -17.07 -9.31
CA ASN A 225 -23.68 -17.41 -9.47
C ASN A 225 -24.45 -16.54 -10.49
N VAL A 226 -23.71 -15.95 -11.44
CA VAL A 226 -24.26 -15.24 -12.60
C VAL A 226 -23.73 -15.87 -13.88
N CYS A 227 -24.59 -16.08 -14.86
CA CYS A 227 -24.23 -16.58 -16.17
C CYS A 227 -23.40 -15.54 -16.93
N GLY A 228 -22.10 -15.79 -16.98
CA GLY A 228 -21.17 -15.00 -17.77
C GLY A 228 -20.70 -15.77 -18.99
N ALA A 229 -20.02 -15.08 -19.91
CA ALA A 229 -19.32 -15.76 -20.99
C ALA A 229 -18.38 -16.81 -20.37
N ALA A 230 -18.43 -18.06 -20.85
CA ALA A 230 -17.55 -19.09 -20.32
C ALA A 230 -16.09 -18.59 -20.39
N PRO A 231 -15.21 -18.93 -19.42
CA PRO A 231 -13.79 -18.64 -19.55
C PRO A 231 -13.36 -19.13 -20.92
N CYS A 232 -12.65 -18.27 -21.64
CA CYS A 232 -12.36 -18.39 -23.06
C CYS A 232 -12.26 -19.86 -23.48
N VAL A 233 -13.20 -20.31 -24.32
CA VAL A 233 -13.22 -21.71 -24.77
C VAL A 233 -12.04 -21.87 -25.72
N PRO A 234 -11.00 -22.62 -25.33
CA PRO A 234 -9.85 -22.81 -26.20
C PRO A 234 -10.33 -23.48 -27.48
N THR A 235 -9.98 -22.89 -28.62
CA THR A 235 -10.25 -23.51 -29.92
C THR A 235 -9.59 -24.87 -29.95
N THR A 236 -10.09 -25.84 -30.71
CA THR A 236 -9.43 -27.15 -30.84
C THR A 236 -8.56 -27.21 -32.09
N CYS A 237 -7.58 -28.11 -32.09
CA CYS A 237 -6.74 -28.40 -33.26
C CYS A 237 -7.59 -28.70 -34.51
N ALA A 238 -8.70 -29.44 -34.34
CA ALA A 238 -9.61 -29.78 -35.42
C ALA A 238 -10.36 -28.56 -35.99
N GLU A 239 -10.74 -27.61 -35.13
CA GLU A 239 -11.43 -26.37 -35.54
C GLU A 239 -10.50 -25.37 -36.23
N LEU A 240 -9.20 -25.37 -35.88
CA LEU A 240 -8.16 -24.58 -36.56
C LEU A 240 -7.64 -25.25 -37.84
N GLY A 241 -8.10 -26.46 -38.15
CA GLY A 241 -7.59 -27.25 -39.26
C GLY A 241 -6.12 -27.63 -39.12
N ALA A 242 -5.61 -27.74 -37.89
CA ALA A 242 -4.22 -28.11 -37.59
C ALA A 242 -4.12 -29.55 -37.08
N ASP A 243 -3.29 -30.38 -37.72
CA ASP A 243 -3.06 -31.79 -37.35
C ASP A 243 -1.59 -32.08 -36.97
N CYS A 244 -0.73 -31.06 -36.93
CA CYS A 244 0.63 -31.09 -36.40
C CYS A 244 1.05 -29.77 -35.75
N GLY A 245 1.97 -29.82 -34.79
CA GLY A 245 2.65 -28.64 -34.24
C GLY A 245 1.90 -27.92 -33.11
N THR A 246 2.48 -26.83 -32.60
CA THR A 246 1.89 -26.04 -31.51
C THR A 246 1.20 -24.81 -32.07
N VAL A 247 -0.07 -24.60 -31.70
CA VAL A 247 -0.86 -23.43 -32.13
C VAL A 247 -1.50 -22.75 -30.92
N PRO A 248 -1.66 -21.41 -30.91
CA PRO A 248 -2.37 -20.71 -29.84
C PRO A 248 -3.84 -21.15 -29.78
N ASP A 249 -4.38 -21.33 -28.57
CA ASP A 249 -5.77 -21.75 -28.37
C ASP A 249 -6.79 -20.60 -28.45
N GLY A 250 -6.32 -19.37 -28.62
CA GLY A 250 -7.15 -18.16 -28.64
C GLY A 250 -7.51 -17.61 -27.25
N CYS A 251 -7.03 -18.26 -26.19
CA CYS A 251 -7.43 -18.04 -24.80
C CYS A 251 -6.24 -17.86 -23.84
N GLY A 252 -5.03 -17.70 -24.40
CA GLY A 252 -3.80 -17.51 -23.65
C GLY A 252 -3.04 -18.81 -23.34
N GLY A 253 -3.56 -19.96 -23.78
CA GLY A 253 -2.89 -21.26 -23.75
C GLY A 253 -2.36 -21.70 -25.13
N LEU A 254 -1.62 -22.80 -25.14
CA LEU A 254 -1.06 -23.40 -26.36
C LEU A 254 -1.66 -24.80 -26.56
N LEU A 255 -2.20 -25.06 -27.74
CA LEU A 255 -2.61 -26.40 -28.18
C LEU A 255 -1.42 -27.13 -28.80
N THR A 256 -1.24 -28.39 -28.43
CA THR A 256 -0.28 -29.28 -29.09
C THR A 256 -1.03 -30.24 -29.99
N CYS A 257 -1.05 -29.94 -31.29
CA CYS A 257 -1.85 -30.64 -32.28
C CYS A 257 -1.08 -31.81 -32.88
N GLY A 258 -0.77 -32.85 -32.11
CA GLY A 258 -0.17 -34.08 -32.65
C GLY A 258 1.19 -33.94 -33.34
N THR A 259 1.68 -35.06 -33.87
CA THR A 259 2.96 -35.16 -34.61
C THR A 259 2.72 -35.96 -35.89
N CYS A 260 3.30 -35.53 -37.01
CA CYS A 260 3.15 -36.24 -38.28
C CYS A 260 3.80 -37.63 -38.25
N GLU A 261 3.14 -38.61 -38.89
CA GLU A 261 3.71 -39.94 -39.12
C GLU A 261 4.95 -39.88 -40.04
N ASP A 262 5.80 -40.92 -39.96
CA ASP A 262 7.09 -41.01 -40.65
C ASP A 262 7.01 -40.66 -42.15
N GLY A 263 7.78 -39.65 -42.55
CA GLY A 263 7.89 -39.17 -43.93
C GLY A 263 7.04 -37.95 -44.28
N ARG A 264 6.24 -37.42 -43.34
CA ARG A 264 5.52 -36.14 -43.51
C ARG A 264 6.13 -35.06 -42.64
N THR A 265 6.09 -33.82 -43.11
CA THR A 265 6.62 -32.66 -42.36
C THR A 265 5.46 -31.72 -42.06
N CYS A 266 5.45 -31.14 -40.86
CA CYS A 266 4.41 -30.19 -40.50
C CYS A 266 4.50 -28.94 -41.39
N GLY A 267 3.44 -28.66 -42.16
CA GLY A 267 3.45 -27.65 -43.23
C GLY A 267 3.86 -28.17 -44.63
N GLY A 268 4.16 -29.47 -44.77
CA GLY A 268 4.75 -30.11 -45.96
C GLY A 268 3.87 -30.23 -47.20
N GLY A 269 2.87 -29.36 -47.36
CA GLY A 269 1.96 -29.33 -48.51
C GLY A 269 1.56 -27.92 -48.93
N GLY A 270 2.27 -26.90 -48.41
CA GLY A 270 1.95 -25.49 -48.63
C GLY A 270 0.84 -24.95 -47.73
N THR A 271 0.34 -25.75 -46.78
CA THR A 271 -0.64 -25.33 -45.77
C THR A 271 -0.03 -25.44 -44.38
N PRO A 272 0.18 -24.33 -43.64
CA PRO A 272 0.80 -24.34 -42.32
C PRO A 272 0.05 -25.22 -41.31
N ASN A 273 0.78 -25.85 -40.38
CA ASN A 273 0.25 -26.70 -39.31
C ASN A 273 -0.58 -27.91 -39.79
N VAL A 274 -0.43 -28.28 -41.07
CA VAL A 274 -1.02 -29.48 -41.67
C VAL A 274 0.08 -30.45 -42.14
N CYS A 275 -0.04 -31.74 -41.83
CA CYS A 275 0.87 -32.80 -42.27
C CYS A 275 0.74 -33.06 -43.78
N GLY A 276 1.56 -32.39 -44.59
CA GLY A 276 1.64 -32.61 -46.03
C GLY A 276 2.87 -33.43 -46.47
N GLY A 277 2.80 -33.98 -47.69
CA GLY A 277 3.92 -34.65 -48.34
C GLY A 277 4.61 -33.76 -49.37
N GLY A 278 5.83 -33.29 -49.06
CA GLY A 278 6.69 -32.50 -49.95
C GLY A 278 7.36 -31.29 -49.27
N PRO A 279 8.52 -30.82 -49.76
CA PRO A 279 9.16 -29.62 -49.23
C PRO A 279 8.46 -28.33 -49.72
N CYS A 280 8.18 -27.39 -48.81
CA CYS A 280 7.60 -26.09 -49.15
C CYS A 280 8.62 -25.24 -49.95
N THR A 281 8.18 -24.61 -51.05
CA THR A 281 9.07 -23.81 -51.92
C THR A 281 8.69 -22.31 -51.84
N PRO A 282 9.56 -21.44 -51.30
CA PRO A 282 9.28 -20.00 -51.10
C PRO A 282 9.09 -19.17 -52.37
N THR A 283 8.25 -18.11 -52.33
CA THR A 283 8.03 -17.17 -53.47
C THR A 283 9.03 -16.01 -53.47
N PRO A 284 9.91 -15.85 -54.48
CA PRO A 284 11.04 -14.90 -54.40
C PRO A 284 10.64 -13.41 -54.50
N CYS A 285 11.45 -12.53 -53.88
CA CYS A 285 11.24 -11.08 -53.73
C CYS A 285 10.93 -10.30 -55.03
N GLU A 286 11.49 -10.73 -56.16
CA GLU A 286 11.31 -10.08 -57.46
C GLU A 286 9.86 -10.15 -57.94
N LEU A 287 9.14 -11.22 -57.62
CA LEU A 287 7.72 -11.39 -57.93
C LEU A 287 6.81 -10.56 -57.00
N LEU A 288 7.35 -10.08 -55.86
CA LEU A 288 6.65 -9.25 -54.87
C LEU A 288 6.91 -7.75 -55.07
N GLY A 289 7.78 -7.38 -56.01
CA GLY A 289 8.12 -5.98 -56.31
C GLY A 289 8.87 -5.26 -55.18
N LYS A 290 9.57 -6.00 -54.31
CA LYS A 290 10.31 -5.46 -53.15
C LYS A 290 11.81 -5.59 -53.35
N ASN A 291 12.57 -4.55 -53.01
CA ASN A 291 14.03 -4.52 -53.22
C ASN A 291 14.82 -4.09 -51.97
N CYS A 292 14.14 -3.96 -50.81
CA CYS A 292 14.82 -3.83 -49.53
C CYS A 292 13.97 -4.35 -48.36
N GLY A 293 14.63 -4.85 -47.31
CA GLY A 293 13.99 -5.31 -46.08
C GLY A 293 13.36 -6.71 -46.17
N THR A 294 12.69 -7.11 -45.08
CA THR A 294 12.17 -8.48 -44.88
C THR A 294 10.71 -8.60 -45.33
N VAL A 295 10.35 -9.73 -45.95
CA VAL A 295 8.97 -10.04 -46.37
C VAL A 295 8.61 -11.50 -46.08
N PRO A 296 7.35 -11.86 -45.78
CA PRO A 296 6.95 -13.26 -45.59
C PRO A 296 7.12 -14.11 -46.86
N ASP A 297 7.55 -15.36 -46.70
CA ASP A 297 7.94 -16.24 -47.82
C ASP A 297 6.81 -17.13 -48.39
N GLY A 298 5.66 -17.13 -47.71
CA GLY A 298 4.46 -17.93 -48.04
C GLY A 298 4.49 -19.38 -47.52
N CYS A 299 5.57 -19.79 -46.86
CA CYS A 299 5.83 -21.13 -46.33
C CYS A 299 6.02 -21.17 -44.80
N GLY A 300 5.74 -20.04 -44.12
CA GLY A 300 5.98 -19.88 -42.68
C GLY A 300 7.39 -19.38 -42.33
N GLY A 301 8.21 -19.06 -43.35
CA GLY A 301 9.50 -18.39 -43.23
C GLY A 301 9.47 -16.94 -43.74
N THR A 302 10.63 -16.30 -43.77
CA THR A 302 10.81 -14.90 -44.22
C THR A 302 11.91 -14.80 -45.27
N LEU A 303 11.74 -13.92 -46.27
CA LEU A 303 12.68 -13.61 -47.33
C LEU A 303 13.32 -12.24 -47.10
N GLU A 304 14.61 -12.16 -47.36
CA GLU A 304 15.41 -10.94 -47.30
C GLU A 304 15.57 -10.34 -48.70
N CYS A 305 14.90 -9.21 -48.98
CA CYS A 305 14.83 -8.63 -50.32
C CYS A 305 15.93 -7.61 -50.64
N GLY A 306 17.01 -7.60 -49.87
CA GLY A 306 18.18 -6.75 -50.10
C GLY A 306 18.21 -5.49 -49.23
N THR A 307 19.17 -4.61 -49.51
CA THR A 307 19.40 -3.35 -48.78
C THR A 307 19.60 -2.19 -49.75
N CYS A 308 19.19 -0.99 -49.32
CA CYS A 308 19.34 0.22 -50.13
C CYS A 308 20.78 0.68 -50.16
N SER A 309 21.21 1.17 -51.33
CA SER A 309 22.52 1.79 -51.46
C SER A 309 22.47 3.17 -50.81
N ALA A 310 23.36 3.40 -49.83
CA ALA A 310 23.45 4.72 -49.23
C ALA A 310 23.67 5.76 -50.35
N PRO A 311 22.84 6.81 -50.41
CA PRO A 311 22.23 7.42 -49.23
C PRO A 311 20.69 7.34 -49.27
N GLU A 312 20.17 6.35 -49.99
CA GLU A 312 18.76 5.97 -50.00
C GLU A 312 18.44 5.12 -48.78
N THR A 313 17.26 5.35 -48.18
CA THR A 313 16.73 4.55 -47.08
C THR A 313 15.57 3.70 -47.58
N CYS A 314 15.39 2.52 -46.98
CA CYS A 314 14.27 1.64 -47.30
C CYS A 314 12.97 2.29 -46.84
N GLY A 315 12.06 2.60 -47.77
CA GLY A 315 10.89 3.45 -47.56
C GLY A 315 11.13 4.94 -47.85
N GLY A 316 12.36 5.36 -48.13
CA GLY A 316 12.77 6.77 -48.25
C GLY A 316 12.26 7.50 -49.49
N ALA A 317 11.61 6.79 -50.43
CA ALA A 317 10.88 7.36 -51.56
C ALA A 317 9.37 7.54 -51.28
N GLY A 318 8.87 7.08 -50.13
CA GLY A 318 7.44 7.12 -49.76
C GLY A 318 6.68 5.79 -49.93
N GLU A 319 7.34 4.71 -50.37
CA GLU A 319 6.73 3.38 -50.57
C GLU A 319 7.46 2.28 -49.74
N PRO A 320 6.76 1.45 -48.93
CA PRO A 320 7.38 0.44 -48.07
C PRO A 320 8.18 -0.60 -48.85
N ASN A 321 9.37 -0.93 -48.32
CA ASN A 321 10.29 -1.92 -48.88
C ASN A 321 10.84 -1.54 -50.28
N VAL A 322 10.94 -0.22 -50.54
CA VAL A 322 11.55 0.41 -51.73
C VAL A 322 12.47 1.60 -51.36
N CYS A 323 13.64 1.71 -51.96
CA CYS A 323 14.69 2.70 -51.62
C CYS A 323 14.45 4.17 -52.12
N GLY A 324 14.80 5.23 -51.33
CA GLY A 324 14.84 6.67 -51.74
C GLY A 324 15.46 7.71 -50.73
N ARG A 325 15.64 9.02 -51.06
CA ARG A 325 16.38 10.06 -50.24
C ARG A 325 15.63 11.40 -49.89
N PRO A 326 15.86 12.04 -48.71
CA PRO A 326 15.41 13.43 -48.34
C PRO A 326 16.54 14.51 -48.14
N PRO A 327 16.28 15.86 -48.10
CA PRO A 327 17.33 16.93 -48.06
C PRO A 327 17.69 17.57 -46.67
N CYS A 328 18.98 17.84 -46.34
CA CYS A 328 19.52 18.48 -45.08
C CYS A 328 20.95 19.12 -45.22
N THR A 329 21.40 20.04 -44.32
CA THR A 329 22.76 20.71 -44.31
C THR A 329 23.62 20.51 -43.01
N PRO A 330 24.89 20.02 -43.06
CA PRO A 330 25.64 19.47 -41.90
C PRO A 330 26.64 20.38 -41.10
N THR A 331 27.02 19.95 -39.87
CA THR A 331 27.94 20.59 -38.86
C THR A 331 29.45 20.24 -39.01
N THR A 332 30.36 20.62 -38.06
CA THR A 332 31.82 20.32 -38.11
C THR A 332 32.44 19.78 -36.79
N CYS A 333 33.57 19.05 -36.88
CA CYS A 333 34.26 18.40 -35.74
C CYS A 333 34.79 19.38 -34.67
N GLU A 334 35.33 20.51 -35.11
CA GLU A 334 35.91 21.53 -34.24
C GLU A 334 34.82 22.23 -33.41
N ALA A 335 33.67 22.51 -34.03
CA ALA A 335 32.51 23.06 -33.35
C ALA A 335 31.93 22.12 -32.28
N LEU A 336 32.15 20.81 -32.42
CA LEU A 336 31.70 19.77 -31.48
C LEU A 336 32.76 19.41 -30.42
N GLY A 337 33.95 20.00 -30.48
CA GLY A 337 35.05 19.70 -29.55
C GLY A 337 35.56 18.26 -29.62
N LYS A 338 35.47 17.61 -30.80
CA LYS A 338 35.85 16.20 -31.00
C LYS A 338 37.13 16.09 -31.82
N ASN A 339 38.05 15.22 -31.41
CA ASN A 339 39.36 15.07 -32.05
C ASN A 339 39.70 13.63 -32.46
N CYS A 340 38.73 12.71 -32.36
CA CYS A 340 38.86 11.38 -32.91
C CYS A 340 37.51 10.75 -33.26
N GLY A 341 37.56 9.77 -34.16
CA GLY A 341 36.42 8.95 -34.51
C GLY A 341 35.41 9.66 -35.41
N THR A 342 34.32 8.95 -35.68
CA THR A 342 33.25 9.43 -36.54
C THR A 342 32.15 10.03 -35.69
N VAL A 343 31.66 11.22 -36.05
CA VAL A 343 30.51 11.85 -35.39
C VAL A 343 29.45 12.25 -36.41
N PRO A 344 28.16 12.20 -36.05
CA PRO A 344 27.09 12.59 -36.94
C PRO A 344 27.21 14.07 -37.30
N ASP A 345 26.95 14.37 -38.57
CA ASP A 345 27.01 15.73 -39.09
C ASP A 345 25.70 16.51 -38.87
N GLY A 346 24.71 15.89 -38.20
CA GLY A 346 23.39 16.47 -37.94
C GLY A 346 22.40 16.33 -39.10
N CYS A 347 22.79 15.71 -40.22
CA CYS A 347 22.01 15.60 -41.44
C CYS A 347 22.03 14.21 -42.09
N GLY A 348 22.34 13.19 -41.29
CA GLY A 348 22.45 11.80 -41.73
C GLY A 348 23.76 11.48 -42.42
N GLY A 349 24.70 12.43 -42.54
CA GLY A 349 26.08 12.20 -42.91
C GLY A 349 26.99 12.13 -41.68
N ALA A 350 28.27 11.84 -41.90
CA ALA A 350 29.23 11.56 -40.85
C ALA A 350 30.52 12.36 -41.03
N LEU A 351 30.93 13.08 -39.99
CA LEU A 351 32.18 13.82 -39.91
C LEU A 351 33.29 12.93 -39.35
N GLN A 352 34.48 12.99 -39.94
CA GLN A 352 35.64 12.23 -39.49
C GLN A 352 36.61 13.13 -38.74
N CYS A 353 36.63 13.04 -37.41
CA CYS A 353 37.33 13.99 -36.54
C CYS A 353 38.77 13.61 -36.20
N GLY A 354 39.38 12.69 -36.96
CA GLY A 354 40.77 12.26 -36.78
C GLY A 354 40.92 10.92 -36.06
N THR A 355 42.16 10.53 -35.75
CA THR A 355 42.51 9.29 -35.04
C THR A 355 43.52 9.56 -33.92
N CYS A 356 43.43 8.77 -32.85
CA CYS A 356 44.32 8.91 -31.69
C CYS A 356 45.69 8.29 -31.96
N SER A 357 46.74 9.01 -31.61
CA SER A 357 48.13 8.54 -31.71
C SER A 357 48.69 8.12 -30.36
N GLY A 358 49.36 6.95 -30.33
CA GLY A 358 50.15 6.47 -29.18
C GLY A 358 49.35 6.04 -27.96
N GLY A 359 49.05 4.74 -27.85
CA GLY A 359 48.54 4.10 -26.62
C GLY A 359 47.20 4.60 -26.07
N THR A 360 46.54 5.52 -26.78
CA THR A 360 45.25 6.11 -26.41
C THR A 360 44.17 5.63 -27.37
N THR A 361 42.98 5.43 -26.82
CA THR A 361 41.79 4.99 -27.55
C THR A 361 40.81 6.15 -27.62
N CYS A 362 40.09 6.26 -28.73
CA CYS A 362 39.04 7.26 -28.86
C CYS A 362 37.93 6.97 -27.84
N GLY A 363 37.67 7.90 -26.92
CA GLY A 363 36.80 7.68 -25.75
C GLY A 363 37.51 7.14 -24.51
N GLY A 364 38.79 6.77 -24.59
CA GLY A 364 39.46 6.00 -23.54
C GLY A 364 39.63 6.70 -22.20
N GLY A 365 39.52 8.03 -22.15
CA GLY A 365 39.60 8.84 -20.92
C GLY A 365 38.23 9.18 -20.29
N GLY A 366 37.14 8.55 -20.72
CA GLY A 366 35.78 8.81 -20.22
C GLY A 366 35.02 9.92 -20.94
N THR A 367 35.54 10.44 -22.06
CA THR A 367 34.87 11.47 -22.89
C THR A 367 34.78 11.01 -24.35
N SER A 368 33.57 10.77 -24.84
CA SER A 368 33.31 10.23 -26.19
C SER A 368 33.89 11.12 -27.30
N ASN A 369 34.50 10.48 -28.29
CA ASN A 369 35.15 11.12 -29.44
C ASN A 369 36.31 12.07 -29.08
N VAL A 370 36.93 11.82 -27.92
CA VAL A 370 38.18 12.43 -27.46
C VAL A 370 39.19 11.35 -27.05
N CYS A 371 40.46 11.48 -27.46
CA CYS A 371 41.50 10.49 -27.18
C CYS A 371 41.87 10.40 -25.69
N GLY A 372 41.89 9.20 -25.10
CA GLY A 372 42.37 8.94 -23.73
C GLY A 372 42.76 7.47 -23.45
N ALA A 373 43.32 7.15 -22.28
CA ALA A 373 43.92 5.83 -21.99
C ALA A 373 42.89 4.78 -21.48
N SER A 374 42.76 3.65 -22.18
CA SER A 374 41.63 2.72 -22.09
C SER A 374 41.64 1.74 -20.90
N THR A 375 40.70 1.92 -19.97
CA THR A 375 40.07 0.81 -19.21
C THR A 375 38.60 1.14 -18.98
N CYS A 376 37.75 0.95 -20.00
CA CYS A 376 36.31 1.23 -19.86
C CYS A 376 35.50 -0.05 -20.08
N ARG A 377 34.67 -0.40 -19.09
CA ARG A 377 33.71 -1.51 -19.14
C ARG A 377 32.30 -0.91 -19.21
N PRO A 378 31.52 -1.20 -20.27
CA PRO A 378 30.23 -0.55 -20.48
C PRO A 378 29.21 -0.95 -19.42
N TYR A 379 28.37 0.00 -19.03
CA TYR A 379 27.26 -0.21 -18.12
C TYR A 379 26.12 -1.00 -18.78
N THR A 380 25.12 -1.42 -18.00
CA THR A 380 23.89 -2.06 -18.51
C THR A 380 22.67 -1.26 -18.06
N CYS A 381 21.54 -1.38 -18.77
CA CYS A 381 20.29 -0.71 -18.41
C CYS A 381 19.88 -0.98 -16.95
N GLY A 382 20.02 -2.24 -16.49
CA GLY A 382 19.74 -2.62 -15.10
C GLY A 382 20.70 -1.99 -14.10
N LEU A 383 21.98 -1.88 -14.43
CA LEU A 383 22.98 -1.23 -13.57
C LEU A 383 22.77 0.29 -13.47
N LEU A 384 22.21 0.91 -14.52
CA LEU A 384 21.88 2.34 -14.57
C LEU A 384 20.47 2.66 -14.03
N GLY A 385 19.69 1.64 -13.65
CA GLY A 385 18.31 1.80 -13.19
C GLY A 385 17.35 2.33 -14.26
N LYS A 386 17.59 2.03 -15.54
CA LYS A 386 16.82 2.53 -16.70
C LYS A 386 16.02 1.41 -17.35
N ASN A 387 14.77 1.67 -17.71
CA ASN A 387 13.86 0.67 -18.30
C ASN A 387 13.09 1.19 -19.52
N CYS A 388 13.51 2.33 -20.08
CA CYS A 388 13.05 2.79 -21.39
C CYS A 388 14.02 3.79 -22.03
N GLY A 389 13.95 3.94 -23.35
CA GLY A 389 14.73 4.88 -24.14
C GLY A 389 16.19 4.51 -24.30
N LEU A 390 16.93 5.36 -25.02
CA LEU A 390 18.36 5.18 -25.30
C LEU A 390 19.20 5.89 -24.23
N VAL A 391 20.24 5.23 -23.71
CA VAL A 391 21.17 5.76 -22.70
C VAL A 391 22.61 5.42 -23.03
N ASP A 392 23.56 6.29 -22.69
CA ASP A 392 24.99 6.03 -22.93
C ASP A 392 25.52 4.93 -22.01
N ASP A 393 26.39 4.07 -22.55
CA ASP A 393 26.98 2.95 -21.82
C ASP A 393 28.22 3.34 -20.98
N GLY A 394 28.56 4.63 -20.96
CA GLY A 394 29.74 5.17 -20.26
C GLY A 394 31.09 4.94 -20.96
N CYS A 395 31.11 4.21 -22.08
CA CYS A 395 32.30 3.87 -22.86
C CYS A 395 32.22 4.30 -24.33
N GLY A 396 31.23 5.12 -24.67
CA GLY A 396 31.02 5.66 -26.02
C GLY A 396 30.11 4.83 -26.91
N GLY A 397 29.43 3.82 -26.34
CA GLY A 397 28.29 3.11 -26.95
C GLY A 397 26.96 3.52 -26.32
N THR A 398 25.86 3.03 -26.89
CA THR A 398 24.49 3.36 -26.47
C THR A 398 23.72 2.08 -26.16
N LEU A 399 23.05 2.04 -25.02
CA LEU A 399 22.16 0.98 -24.55
C LEU A 399 20.71 1.36 -24.86
N ASP A 400 19.94 0.43 -25.40
CA ASP A 400 18.49 0.56 -25.55
C ASP A 400 17.78 -0.17 -24.41
N CYS A 401 17.07 0.59 -23.59
CA CYS A 401 16.39 0.07 -22.41
C CYS A 401 14.89 -0.19 -22.64
N GLY A 402 14.38 -0.07 -23.86
CA GLY A 402 13.01 -0.43 -24.24
C GLY A 402 12.03 0.73 -24.35
N THR A 403 10.72 0.44 -24.39
CA THR A 403 9.64 1.45 -24.49
C THR A 403 8.56 1.18 -23.45
N CYS A 404 7.81 2.23 -23.09
CA CYS A 404 6.79 2.15 -22.06
C CYS A 404 5.45 1.62 -22.57
N ALA A 405 4.68 1.03 -21.66
CA ALA A 405 3.30 0.60 -21.92
C ALA A 405 2.37 1.81 -22.17
N VAL A 406 1.20 1.55 -22.75
CA VAL A 406 0.16 2.57 -22.95
C VAL A 406 -0.26 3.20 -21.61
N ASN A 407 -0.39 4.54 -21.58
CA ASN A 407 -0.58 5.38 -20.38
C ASN A 407 0.67 5.56 -19.47
N ALA A 408 1.88 5.35 -20.01
CA ALA A 408 3.12 5.71 -19.36
C ALA A 408 4.06 6.44 -20.34
N SER A 409 4.76 7.47 -19.86
CA SER A 409 5.78 8.20 -20.64
C SER A 409 7.18 7.79 -20.20
N CYS A 410 8.11 7.77 -21.17
CA CYS A 410 9.52 7.52 -20.88
C CYS A 410 10.20 8.81 -20.43
N GLY A 411 10.48 8.92 -19.13
CA GLY A 411 11.12 10.08 -18.49
C GLY A 411 10.16 11.16 -17.97
N SER A 412 10.58 11.87 -16.91
CA SER A 412 10.04 13.15 -16.41
C SER A 412 11.16 14.19 -16.24
N ASP A 413 10.82 15.41 -15.79
CA ASP A 413 11.77 16.49 -15.52
C ASP A 413 12.80 16.14 -14.41
N GLU A 414 12.53 15.12 -13.58
CA GLU A 414 13.41 14.69 -12.48
C GLU A 414 14.09 13.33 -12.69
N VAL A 415 13.52 12.43 -13.50
CA VAL A 415 14.11 11.10 -13.76
C VAL A 415 13.97 10.70 -15.23
N SER A 416 15.04 10.83 -16.01
CA SER A 416 15.06 10.45 -17.43
C SER A 416 15.18 8.93 -17.63
N ASN A 417 14.60 8.41 -18.73
CA ASN A 417 14.75 7.01 -19.18
C ASN A 417 14.19 5.94 -18.23
N VAL A 418 13.13 6.29 -17.50
CA VAL A 418 12.32 5.38 -16.68
C VAL A 418 10.84 5.54 -17.06
N CYS A 419 10.08 4.45 -17.15
CA CYS A 419 8.65 4.49 -17.44
C CYS A 419 7.84 4.97 -16.24
N ILE A 420 7.05 6.02 -16.44
CA ILE A 420 6.21 6.63 -15.39
C ILE A 420 4.75 6.67 -15.90
N PRO A 421 3.76 6.19 -15.11
CA PRO A 421 2.34 6.32 -15.47
C PRO A 421 1.91 7.78 -15.63
N THR A 422 1.10 8.10 -16.63
CA THR A 422 0.52 9.43 -16.81
C THR A 422 -0.76 9.55 -15.97
N GLN A 423 -0.65 9.61 -14.65
CA GLN A 423 -1.76 10.08 -13.80
C GLN A 423 -1.79 11.61 -13.78
N SER A 424 -3.00 12.17 -13.87
CA SER A 424 -3.23 13.61 -13.70
C SER A 424 -2.76 14.04 -12.33
N VAL A 425 -1.91 15.08 -12.26
CA VAL A 425 -1.17 15.62 -11.08
C VAL A 425 -2.06 16.05 -9.90
N CYS A 426 -3.37 15.83 -9.98
CA CYS A 426 -4.42 16.37 -9.12
C CYS A 426 -5.47 15.29 -8.77
N VAL A 427 -5.18 14.04 -9.12
CA VAL A 427 -5.91 12.85 -8.64
C VAL A 427 -4.86 11.87 -8.15
N ASP A 428 -4.71 11.76 -6.84
CA ASP A 428 -3.82 10.77 -6.21
C ASP A 428 -4.35 9.34 -6.41
N GLN A 429 -5.67 9.16 -6.32
CA GLN A 429 -6.27 7.82 -6.39
C GLN A 429 -7.68 7.87 -7.00
N ASP A 430 -7.97 6.90 -7.88
CA ASP A 430 -9.32 6.63 -8.39
C ASP A 430 -9.98 5.53 -7.55
N LEU A 431 -11.12 5.85 -6.95
CA LEU A 431 -11.91 4.99 -6.07
C LEU A 431 -13.03 4.26 -6.83
N GLY A 432 -13.19 4.52 -8.13
CA GLY A 432 -14.22 3.88 -8.95
C GLY A 432 -15.63 4.31 -8.56
N SER A 433 -16.55 3.35 -8.43
CA SER A 433 -17.98 3.60 -8.13
C SER A 433 -18.54 2.75 -6.99
N ALA A 434 -17.65 2.13 -6.19
CA ALA A 434 -18.06 1.31 -5.05
C ALA A 434 -18.73 2.17 -3.97
N LEU A 435 -19.64 1.55 -3.20
CA LEU A 435 -20.22 2.07 -1.96
C LEU A 435 -20.48 0.90 -1.00
N PRO A 436 -20.28 1.09 0.33
CA PRO A 436 -19.64 2.26 0.94
C PRO A 436 -18.13 2.30 0.63
N VAL A 437 -17.50 3.47 0.82
CA VAL A 437 -16.05 3.65 0.64
C VAL A 437 -15.42 4.07 1.97
N THR A 438 -14.31 3.43 2.32
CA THR A 438 -13.41 3.85 3.39
C THR A 438 -11.99 3.89 2.85
N VAL A 439 -11.34 5.05 2.94
CA VAL A 439 -9.95 5.25 2.54
C VAL A 439 -9.19 5.86 3.70
N LYS A 440 -8.12 5.19 4.13
CA LYS A 440 -7.19 5.76 5.12
C LYS A 440 -5.96 6.27 4.39
N GLY A 441 -5.49 7.45 4.78
CA GLY A 441 -4.39 8.13 4.11
C GLY A 441 -3.67 9.13 5.00
N SER A 442 -2.80 9.91 4.39
CA SER A 442 -2.17 11.07 5.02
C SER A 442 -1.94 12.17 4.00
N THR A 443 -2.17 13.41 4.43
CA THR A 443 -1.77 14.62 3.70
C THR A 443 -0.29 14.97 3.94
N ALA A 444 0.40 14.30 4.88
CA ALA A 444 1.83 14.52 5.09
C ALA A 444 2.62 14.23 3.80
N TYR A 445 3.53 15.14 3.46
CA TYR A 445 4.37 15.09 2.26
C TYR A 445 3.59 15.08 0.94
N ALA A 446 2.30 15.43 0.95
CA ALA A 446 1.53 15.66 -0.27
C ALA A 446 1.80 17.07 -0.85
N GLY A 447 1.40 17.29 -2.10
CA GLY A 447 1.36 18.63 -2.69
C GLY A 447 0.24 19.48 -2.08
N ASP A 448 0.32 20.81 -2.24
CA ASP A 448 -0.78 21.76 -1.99
C ASP A 448 -1.32 22.12 -3.40
N ASP A 449 -2.02 21.15 -4.00
CA ASP A 449 -2.44 21.15 -5.40
C ASP A 449 -3.94 21.50 -5.54
N HIS A 450 -4.66 21.57 -4.42
CA HIS A 450 -6.09 21.81 -4.34
C HIS A 450 -6.43 22.90 -3.35
N VAL A 451 -7.30 23.81 -3.78
CA VAL A 451 -7.68 24.96 -2.96
C VAL A 451 -9.18 25.09 -2.97
N ALA A 452 -9.77 24.95 -1.79
CA ALA A 452 -11.20 24.95 -1.62
C ALA A 452 -11.76 26.33 -1.25
N SER A 453 -13.06 26.56 -1.46
CA SER A 453 -13.66 27.86 -1.12
C SER A 453 -13.69 28.12 0.39
N CYS A 454 -13.68 27.06 1.20
CA CYS A 454 -13.73 27.14 2.66
C CYS A 454 -12.37 27.07 3.35
N GLY A 455 -11.25 26.90 2.63
CA GLY A 455 -9.92 26.81 3.25
C GLY A 455 -8.84 26.23 2.33
N GLY A 456 -7.82 25.62 2.93
CA GLY A 456 -6.80 24.89 2.17
C GLY A 456 -5.62 25.70 1.66
N ARG A 457 -5.22 26.80 2.35
CA ARG A 457 -3.97 27.51 2.03
C ARG A 457 -3.27 28.08 3.26
N PRO A 458 -1.96 27.82 3.46
CA PRO A 458 -1.17 26.74 2.85
C PRO A 458 -1.36 25.41 3.61
N GLY A 459 -1.66 24.32 2.91
CA GLY A 459 -1.88 23.01 3.49
C GLY A 459 -1.75 21.92 2.41
N PRO A 460 -0.96 20.85 2.63
CA PRO A 460 -0.94 19.74 1.69
C PRO A 460 -2.28 18.99 1.66
N ASP A 461 -2.64 18.50 0.49
CA ASP A 461 -3.95 17.93 0.17
C ASP A 461 -3.84 16.62 -0.61
N ARG A 462 -4.96 15.89 -0.68
CA ARG A 462 -5.12 14.65 -1.44
C ARG A 462 -6.41 14.69 -2.25
N GLY A 463 -6.31 14.38 -3.55
CA GLY A 463 -7.42 14.31 -4.49
C GLY A 463 -7.83 12.87 -4.82
N PHE A 464 -9.10 12.55 -4.60
CA PHE A 464 -9.70 11.25 -4.89
C PHE A 464 -10.78 11.37 -5.96
N ARG A 465 -10.69 10.57 -7.02
CA ARG A 465 -11.76 10.48 -8.01
C ARG A 465 -12.77 9.42 -7.57
N TRP A 466 -14.06 9.75 -7.62
CA TRP A 466 -15.13 8.78 -7.38
C TRP A 466 -16.33 9.06 -8.30
N THR A 467 -17.03 8.00 -8.71
CA THR A 467 -18.16 8.07 -9.66
C THR A 467 -19.42 7.53 -9.01
N ALA A 468 -20.49 8.33 -9.00
CA ALA A 468 -21.75 7.94 -8.39
C ALA A 468 -22.37 6.71 -9.08
N PRO A 469 -22.55 5.56 -8.38
CA PRO A 469 -23.10 4.35 -9.00
C PRO A 469 -24.59 4.46 -9.34
N ARG A 470 -25.30 5.42 -8.70
CA ARG A 470 -26.72 5.71 -8.88
C ARG A 470 -27.02 7.18 -8.59
N SER A 471 -28.14 7.68 -9.10
CA SER A 471 -28.62 9.02 -8.72
C SER A 471 -29.08 9.02 -7.26
N GLY A 472 -28.63 9.99 -6.48
CA GLY A 472 -28.92 10.05 -5.05
C GLY A 472 -28.22 11.22 -4.36
N THR A 473 -28.31 11.24 -3.04
CA THR A 473 -27.53 12.16 -2.20
C THR A 473 -26.49 11.36 -1.45
N PHE A 474 -25.25 11.82 -1.45
CA PHE A 474 -24.10 11.11 -0.89
C PHE A 474 -23.42 11.95 0.17
N THR A 475 -22.87 11.27 1.17
CA THR A 475 -22.14 11.83 2.30
C THR A 475 -20.66 11.65 2.02
N PHE A 476 -19.88 12.67 2.35
CA PHE A 476 -18.43 12.65 2.27
C PHE A 476 -17.94 13.19 3.60
N ASP A 477 -17.35 12.34 4.42
CA ASP A 477 -16.90 12.74 5.73
C ASP A 477 -15.50 12.21 6.03
N THR A 478 -14.87 12.84 7.01
CA THR A 478 -13.53 12.47 7.45
C THR A 478 -13.49 12.16 8.95
N ALA A 479 -14.53 11.49 9.47
CA ALA A 479 -14.61 11.07 10.87
C ALA A 479 -13.35 10.32 11.33
N ARG A 480 -12.95 10.52 12.60
CA ARG A 480 -11.73 9.95 13.21
C ARG A 480 -10.41 10.28 12.49
N SER A 481 -10.40 11.31 11.64
CA SER A 481 -9.14 11.84 11.12
C SER A 481 -8.31 12.43 12.26
N ALA A 482 -7.00 12.22 12.21
CA ALA A 482 -6.05 12.76 13.19
C ALA A 482 -5.70 14.22 12.91
N LEU A 483 -5.86 14.68 11.66
CA LEU A 483 -5.79 16.11 11.35
C LEU A 483 -7.15 16.78 11.48
N ARG A 484 -7.11 18.09 11.73
CA ARG A 484 -8.25 18.99 11.45
C ARG A 484 -8.43 19.13 9.96
N SER A 485 -9.20 18.22 9.39
CA SER A 485 -9.43 18.08 7.97
C SER A 485 -10.45 19.09 7.41
N LEU A 486 -10.25 19.41 6.15
CA LEU A 486 -11.19 20.05 5.24
C LEU A 486 -11.56 19.01 4.19
N VAL A 487 -12.85 18.89 3.88
CA VAL A 487 -13.32 18.09 2.75
C VAL A 487 -14.01 19.00 1.73
N SER A 488 -13.62 18.87 0.46
CA SER A 488 -14.30 19.54 -0.65
C SER A 488 -14.62 18.57 -1.77
N VAL A 489 -15.78 18.74 -2.40
CA VAL A 489 -16.24 17.89 -3.50
C VAL A 489 -16.46 18.76 -4.72
N ARG A 490 -15.86 18.37 -5.85
CA ARG A 490 -15.90 19.11 -7.12
C ARG A 490 -16.50 18.23 -8.21
N ARG A 491 -17.27 18.82 -9.11
CA ARG A 491 -17.81 18.11 -10.26
C ARG A 491 -16.69 17.71 -11.22
N ASP A 492 -16.75 16.50 -11.74
CA ASP A 492 -15.79 15.91 -12.68
C ASP A 492 -14.41 15.68 -12.05
N GLY A 493 -13.43 16.52 -12.39
CA GLY A 493 -12.01 16.36 -12.04
C GLY A 493 -11.35 17.69 -11.65
N CYS A 494 -10.06 17.84 -11.91
CA CYS A 494 -9.18 18.87 -11.34
C CYS A 494 -9.45 20.34 -11.73
N GLY A 495 -10.40 20.59 -12.62
CA GLY A 495 -10.89 21.95 -12.98
C GLY A 495 -12.37 22.14 -12.67
N GLY A 496 -12.96 21.19 -11.96
CA GLY A 496 -14.37 21.10 -11.63
C GLY A 496 -14.89 22.27 -10.80
N ALA A 497 -16.15 22.64 -11.04
CA ALA A 497 -16.86 23.52 -10.13
C ALA A 497 -17.03 22.84 -8.76
N GLU A 498 -16.67 23.55 -7.68
CA GLU A 498 -16.87 23.06 -6.32
C GLU A 498 -18.36 22.98 -6.01
N LEU A 499 -18.80 21.80 -5.57
CA LEU A 499 -20.18 21.48 -5.21
C LEU A 499 -20.43 21.74 -3.73
N ALA A 500 -19.45 21.38 -2.88
CA ALA A 500 -19.50 21.60 -1.45
C ALA A 500 -18.10 21.64 -0.84
N CYS A 501 -17.98 22.31 0.31
CA CYS A 501 -16.75 22.40 1.10
C CYS A 501 -17.11 22.55 2.58
N ALA A 502 -16.38 21.88 3.46
CA ALA A 502 -16.48 22.06 4.91
C ALA A 502 -15.11 21.88 5.59
N THR A 503 -14.88 22.61 6.69
CA THR A 503 -13.64 22.58 7.48
C THR A 503 -13.79 21.99 8.86
N ASP A 504 -15.02 21.72 9.31
CA ASP A 504 -15.32 21.30 10.67
C ASP A 504 -16.65 20.53 10.73
N GLY A 505 -16.80 19.75 11.79
CA GLY A 505 -18.10 19.33 12.29
C GLY A 505 -18.42 17.89 11.99
N ILE A 506 -17.68 16.98 12.61
CA ILE A 506 -18.12 15.61 12.84
C ILE A 506 -17.66 15.18 14.24
N SER A 507 -18.42 14.29 14.88
CA SER A 507 -18.07 13.78 16.19
C SER A 507 -16.79 12.96 16.18
N TYR A 508 -16.13 12.88 17.33
CA TYR A 508 -14.77 12.37 17.48
C TYR A 508 -13.69 13.20 16.78
N GLY A 509 -13.78 14.54 16.86
CA GLY A 509 -12.70 15.50 16.56
C GLY A 509 -12.15 15.45 15.12
N GLY A 510 -11.37 16.47 14.74
CA GLY A 510 -10.59 16.53 13.50
C GLY A 510 -11.33 16.50 12.14
N GLY A 511 -12.50 15.89 12.03
CA GLY A 511 -13.15 15.63 10.75
C GLY A 511 -14.01 16.78 10.22
N ALA A 512 -14.31 16.72 8.92
CA ALA A 512 -15.25 17.56 8.22
C ALA A 512 -16.25 16.71 7.44
N ARG A 513 -17.36 17.32 7.05
CA ARG A 513 -18.45 16.65 6.32
C ARG A 513 -19.06 17.53 5.27
N VAL A 514 -19.32 16.97 4.10
CA VAL A 514 -20.26 17.53 3.11
C VAL A 514 -21.28 16.49 2.64
N THR A 515 -22.38 16.98 2.10
CA THR A 515 -23.45 16.16 1.51
C THR A 515 -23.78 16.71 0.13
N VAL A 516 -23.74 15.87 -0.91
CA VAL A 516 -23.84 16.30 -2.30
C VAL A 516 -24.84 15.44 -3.08
N PRO A 517 -25.82 16.05 -3.77
CA PRO A 517 -26.67 15.34 -4.72
C PRO A 517 -25.93 15.10 -6.04
N LEU A 518 -25.91 13.85 -6.51
CA LEU A 518 -25.23 13.45 -7.74
C LEU A 518 -26.14 12.58 -8.61
N THR A 519 -25.92 12.64 -9.91
CA THR A 519 -26.58 11.78 -10.89
C THR A 519 -25.77 10.52 -11.18
N GLN A 520 -26.44 9.42 -11.58
CA GLN A 520 -25.75 8.18 -11.92
C GLN A 520 -24.68 8.40 -12.99
N GLY A 521 -23.46 7.91 -12.74
CA GLY A 521 -22.31 8.05 -13.62
C GLY A 521 -21.61 9.42 -13.52
N GLU A 522 -22.11 10.34 -12.70
CA GLU A 522 -21.44 11.62 -12.45
C GLU A 522 -20.17 11.37 -11.63
N SER A 523 -19.04 11.80 -12.19
CA SER A 523 -17.73 11.73 -11.52
C SER A 523 -17.53 12.98 -10.69
N VAL A 524 -16.86 12.83 -9.54
CA VAL A 524 -16.43 13.93 -8.69
C VAL A 524 -14.98 13.75 -8.27
N LEU A 525 -14.34 14.87 -7.96
CA LEU A 525 -13.06 14.93 -7.26
C LEU A 525 -13.35 15.31 -5.80
N VAL A 526 -13.04 14.40 -4.89
CA VAL A 526 -13.11 14.58 -3.44
C VAL A 526 -11.71 14.95 -2.97
N VAL A 527 -11.56 16.13 -2.38
CA VAL A 527 -10.29 16.62 -1.84
C VAL A 527 -10.36 16.56 -0.32
N VAL A 528 -9.35 15.93 0.28
CA VAL A 528 -9.09 16.00 1.72
C VAL A 528 -7.85 16.86 1.95
N ASP A 529 -7.97 17.86 2.80
CA ASP A 529 -6.98 18.91 3.04
C ASP A 529 -6.97 19.25 4.54
N ALA A 530 -6.07 20.11 5.01
CA ALA A 530 -6.10 20.66 6.35
C ALA A 530 -6.90 21.97 6.43
N ALA A 531 -7.74 22.07 7.45
CA ALA A 531 -8.53 23.26 7.74
C ALA A 531 -7.71 24.37 8.43
N SER A 532 -6.62 24.02 9.12
CA SER A 532 -5.83 24.98 9.91
C SER A 532 -4.68 25.61 9.12
N ARG A 533 -4.34 26.85 9.48
CA ARG A 533 -3.15 27.58 8.97
C ARG A 533 -1.99 27.57 9.96
N ASP A 534 -2.11 26.78 11.02
CA ASP A 534 -1.10 26.64 12.05
C ASP A 534 -0.09 25.54 11.67
N ARG A 535 0.78 25.15 12.61
CA ARG A 535 1.83 24.15 12.35
C ARG A 535 1.29 22.73 12.16
N PHE A 536 -0.02 22.52 12.30
CA PHE A 536 -0.72 21.24 12.18
C PHE A 536 -1.52 21.16 10.87
N ASN A 537 -0.90 21.56 9.76
CA ASN A 537 -1.56 21.61 8.46
C ASN A 537 -1.47 20.30 7.65
N ALA A 538 -1.03 19.19 8.26
CA ALA A 538 -0.93 17.89 7.62
C ALA A 538 -1.00 16.76 8.65
N GLY A 539 -1.63 15.63 8.29
CA GLY A 539 -1.75 14.50 9.21
C GLY A 539 -2.44 13.29 8.58
N HIS A 540 -2.81 12.31 9.40
CA HIS A 540 -3.56 11.13 8.95
C HIS A 540 -5.06 11.42 8.85
N PHE A 541 -5.72 10.93 7.79
CA PHE A 541 -7.17 10.99 7.65
C PHE A 541 -7.78 9.63 7.37
N GLU A 542 -9.07 9.53 7.69
CA GLU A 542 -9.99 8.55 7.12
C GLU A 542 -10.99 9.33 6.26
N LEU A 543 -11.26 8.89 5.04
CA LEU A 543 -12.29 9.44 4.14
C LEU A 543 -13.36 8.38 3.96
N HIS A 544 -14.60 8.78 4.19
CA HIS A 544 -15.80 7.96 4.05
C HIS A 544 -16.70 8.51 2.97
N ILE A 545 -17.26 7.62 2.15
CA ILE A 545 -18.29 7.96 1.15
C ILE A 545 -19.42 6.95 1.27
N ASP A 546 -20.62 7.42 1.61
CA ASP A 546 -21.84 6.59 1.64
C ASP A 546 -23.04 7.31 1.01
N ALA A 547 -24.11 6.56 0.74
CA ALA A 547 -25.40 7.14 0.42
C ALA A 547 -26.05 7.71 1.70
N LEU A 548 -26.57 8.93 1.62
CA LEU A 548 -27.27 9.57 2.73
C LEU A 548 -28.47 8.72 3.18
N ARG A 549 -28.48 8.32 4.44
CA ARG A 549 -29.54 7.58 5.12
C ARG A 549 -30.47 8.54 5.86
N ALA A 550 -31.59 8.00 6.34
CA ALA A 550 -32.54 8.77 7.14
C ALA A 550 -32.18 8.81 8.63
N SER A 551 -31.28 7.92 9.06
CA SER A 551 -30.85 7.70 10.43
C SER A 551 -29.59 6.84 10.44
N GLU A 552 -28.74 7.04 11.44
CA GLU A 552 -27.56 6.22 11.74
C GLU A 552 -27.93 4.81 12.25
N ALA A 553 -29.20 4.58 12.61
CA ALA A 553 -29.67 3.29 13.12
C ALA A 553 -29.38 2.14 12.14
N GLY A 554 -28.63 1.13 12.62
CA GLY A 554 -28.17 -0.01 11.82
C GLY A 554 -26.82 0.18 11.14
N ALA A 555 -26.21 1.35 11.28
CA ALA A 555 -24.86 1.69 10.81
C ALA A 555 -23.87 2.00 11.96
N CYS A 556 -24.30 1.84 13.21
CA CYS A 556 -23.67 2.33 14.44
C CYS A 556 -22.22 1.91 14.78
N PHE A 557 -21.53 1.20 13.89
CA PHE A 557 -20.14 0.75 14.05
C PHE A 557 -19.39 0.74 12.71
N ASP A 558 -19.92 1.42 11.69
CA ASP A 558 -19.31 1.49 10.36
C ASP A 558 -18.38 2.69 10.20
N ASN A 559 -18.22 3.46 11.28
CA ASN A 559 -17.18 4.44 11.40
C ASN A 559 -17.42 5.72 10.58
N MET A 560 -18.63 5.88 9.99
CA MET A 560 -19.07 6.96 9.11
C MET A 560 -20.20 7.78 9.77
N ASP A 561 -20.56 8.92 9.19
CA ASP A 561 -21.83 9.59 9.52
C ASP A 561 -22.78 9.37 8.33
N ASN A 562 -23.68 8.40 8.45
CA ASN A 562 -24.52 7.97 7.34
C ASN A 562 -25.74 8.88 7.15
N ASP A 563 -26.22 9.59 8.17
CA ASP A 563 -27.48 10.36 8.12
C ASP A 563 -27.32 11.89 8.01
N GLY A 564 -26.11 12.38 8.26
CA GLY A 564 -25.71 13.76 8.07
C GLY A 564 -26.00 14.75 9.13
N ASP A 565 -26.20 14.28 10.35
CA ASP A 565 -26.35 15.14 11.50
C ASP A 565 -25.01 15.51 12.18
N ARG A 566 -23.88 14.98 11.67
CA ARG A 566 -22.50 15.15 12.16
C ARG A 566 -22.12 14.26 13.34
N TRP A 567 -22.96 13.30 13.68
CA TRP A 567 -22.64 12.28 14.67
C TRP A 567 -22.37 10.94 13.98
N VAL A 568 -21.45 10.19 14.56
CA VAL A 568 -20.91 8.95 14.00
C VAL A 568 -21.12 7.86 15.03
N ASP A 569 -21.60 6.71 14.59
CA ASP A 569 -21.67 5.50 15.40
C ASP A 569 -22.33 5.75 16.77
N CYS A 570 -21.72 5.26 17.84
CA CYS A 570 -22.19 5.41 19.22
C CYS A 570 -22.11 6.82 19.79
N ALA A 571 -21.54 7.80 19.09
CA ALA A 571 -21.70 9.21 19.46
C ALA A 571 -23.06 9.75 18.99
N ASP A 572 -23.71 9.08 18.03
CA ASP A 572 -25.04 9.40 17.57
C ASP A 572 -26.11 9.02 18.59
N THR A 573 -27.09 9.92 18.73
CA THR A 573 -28.30 9.67 19.51
C THR A 573 -29.11 8.48 19.00
N ASP A 574 -29.13 8.23 17.70
CA ASP A 574 -29.85 7.15 17.04
C ASP A 574 -29.26 5.77 17.38
N CYS A 575 -27.97 5.74 17.76
CA CYS A 575 -27.23 4.54 18.13
C CYS A 575 -27.21 4.24 19.63
N ARG A 576 -27.75 5.12 20.49
CA ARG A 576 -27.70 4.95 21.96
C ARG A 576 -28.34 3.66 22.47
N GLY A 577 -29.35 3.14 21.76
CA GLY A 577 -30.03 1.89 22.11
C GLY A 577 -29.34 0.63 21.59
N THR A 578 -28.31 0.78 20.75
CA THR A 578 -27.67 -0.33 20.05
C THR A 578 -26.72 -1.09 21.00
N PRO A 579 -26.83 -2.42 21.11
CA PRO A 579 -25.87 -3.23 21.86
C PRO A 579 -24.44 -2.97 21.38
N GLY A 580 -23.55 -2.56 22.28
CA GLY A 580 -22.17 -2.14 21.96
C GLY A 580 -21.91 -0.64 22.12
N CYS A 581 -22.95 0.20 22.10
CA CYS A 581 -22.80 1.64 22.35
C CYS A 581 -22.71 2.05 23.82
N GLY A 582 -22.62 1.09 24.74
CA GLY A 582 -22.29 1.31 26.16
C GLY A 582 -20.82 1.67 26.42
N GLY A 583 -20.11 2.23 25.43
CA GLY A 583 -18.70 2.60 25.48
C GLY A 583 -17.76 1.78 24.59
N ARG A 584 -18.17 0.59 24.09
CA ARG A 584 -17.33 -0.21 23.18
C ARG A 584 -17.16 0.41 21.80
N GLY A 585 -18.21 1.01 21.24
CA GLY A 585 -18.16 1.58 19.89
C GLY A 585 -17.35 2.87 19.75
N CYS A 586 -16.69 3.35 20.81
CA CYS A 586 -15.76 4.47 20.76
C CYS A 586 -14.44 4.18 21.47
N ALA A 587 -14.32 3.01 22.09
CA ALA A 587 -13.07 2.57 22.67
C ALA A 587 -12.22 1.93 21.58
N HIS A 588 -10.94 2.29 21.55
CA HIS A 588 -9.96 1.62 20.71
C HIS A 588 -9.63 0.22 21.25
N HIS A 589 -9.70 0.05 22.58
CA HIS A 589 -9.46 -1.22 23.27
C HIS A 589 -10.45 -1.41 24.41
N ASP A 590 -10.91 -2.65 24.60
CA ASP A 590 -11.68 -3.04 25.79
C ASP A 590 -10.76 -3.79 26.76
N LEU A 591 -10.40 -3.14 27.87
CA LEU A 591 -9.55 -3.70 28.93
C LEU A 591 -10.35 -4.62 29.88
N GLY A 592 -11.66 -4.75 29.68
CA GLY A 592 -12.54 -5.59 30.47
C GLY A 592 -12.67 -5.09 31.91
N SER A 593 -12.57 -6.01 32.87
CA SER A 593 -12.68 -5.72 34.31
C SER A 593 -11.51 -6.29 35.12
N ALA A 594 -10.38 -6.53 34.46
CA ALA A 594 -9.18 -7.01 35.13
C ALA A 594 -8.66 -5.94 36.12
N LEU A 595 -8.02 -6.41 37.20
CA LEU A 595 -7.41 -5.55 38.20
C LEU A 595 -6.31 -6.33 38.95
N PRO A 596 -5.06 -5.81 39.03
CA PRO A 596 -4.58 -4.60 38.36
C PRO A 596 -4.51 -4.76 36.83
N VAL A 597 -4.48 -3.63 36.11
CA VAL A 597 -4.21 -3.59 34.67
C VAL A 597 -2.90 -2.87 34.44
N THR A 598 -2.08 -3.42 33.54
CA THR A 598 -0.94 -2.73 32.93
C THR A 598 -1.06 -2.91 31.43
N PHE A 599 -1.30 -1.82 30.71
CA PHE A 599 -1.50 -1.82 29.26
C PHE A 599 -0.48 -0.93 28.59
N GLN A 600 0.28 -1.46 27.62
CA GLN A 600 1.20 -0.66 26.81
C GLN A 600 0.52 -0.27 25.50
N GLY A 601 0.47 1.03 25.23
CA GLY A 601 -0.19 1.59 24.06
C GLY A 601 0.63 2.66 23.35
N GLU A 602 0.17 3.02 22.15
CA GLU A 602 0.67 4.18 21.41
C GLU A 602 -0.49 4.94 20.77
N THR A 603 -0.45 6.27 20.70
CA THR A 603 -1.56 7.05 20.12
C THR A 603 -1.57 7.07 18.59
N VAL A 604 -0.61 6.41 17.93
CA VAL A 604 -0.46 6.37 16.47
C VAL A 604 -1.78 5.95 15.78
N GLY A 605 -2.28 6.83 14.91
CA GLY A 605 -3.39 6.55 14.00
C GLY A 605 -4.77 6.48 14.66
N SER A 606 -4.91 7.01 15.88
CA SER A 606 -6.17 6.95 16.64
C SER A 606 -7.10 8.15 16.48
N GLY A 607 -6.69 9.19 15.74
CA GLY A 607 -7.45 10.45 15.67
C GLY A 607 -7.21 11.36 16.89
N ASP A 608 -7.77 12.58 16.88
CA ASP A 608 -7.78 13.55 18.00
C ASP A 608 -9.20 13.71 18.57
N GLY A 609 -9.94 12.61 18.60
CA GLY A 609 -11.39 12.64 18.67
C GLY A 609 -12.00 12.90 20.02
N PHE A 610 -11.21 12.74 21.06
CA PHE A 610 -11.58 12.97 22.42
C PHE A 610 -10.97 14.27 22.91
N GLN A 611 -11.72 14.98 23.73
CA GLN A 611 -11.23 16.23 24.26
C GLN A 611 -11.62 16.36 25.73
N GLY A 612 -10.62 16.21 26.59
CA GLY A 612 -10.75 16.43 28.01
C GLY A 612 -10.70 17.92 28.37
N THR A 613 -11.04 18.23 29.62
CA THR A 613 -10.87 19.59 30.16
C THR A 613 -9.41 19.96 30.41
N CYS A 614 -8.51 18.97 30.39
CA CYS A 614 -7.06 19.12 30.47
C CYS A 614 -6.40 18.36 29.32
N GLY A 615 -5.46 19.01 28.62
CA GLY A 615 -4.85 18.47 27.39
C GLY A 615 -4.57 19.56 26.36
N ALA A 616 -3.73 19.25 25.38
CA ALA A 616 -3.52 20.11 24.22
C ALA A 616 -4.63 19.85 23.19
N LEU A 617 -5.10 20.90 22.52
CA LEU A 617 -5.96 20.72 21.35
C LEU A 617 -5.10 20.12 20.23
N LEU A 618 -5.60 19.11 19.52
CA LEU A 618 -5.04 18.59 18.27
C LEU A 618 -3.84 17.62 18.42
N GLN A 619 -3.90 16.70 19.37
CA GLN A 619 -2.97 15.57 19.43
C GLN A 619 -3.71 14.25 19.41
N GLN A 620 -3.03 13.22 18.92
CA GLN A 620 -3.65 11.90 18.81
C GLN A 620 -3.94 11.37 20.21
N ASP A 621 -5.18 10.94 20.43
CA ASP A 621 -5.64 10.36 21.67
C ASP A 621 -6.00 8.88 21.51
N ARG A 622 -6.12 8.14 22.60
CA ARG A 622 -6.57 6.75 22.55
C ARG A 622 -7.46 6.45 23.74
N ALA A 623 -8.68 6.05 23.43
CA ALA A 623 -9.70 5.67 24.39
C ALA A 623 -9.70 4.17 24.71
N HIS A 624 -9.82 3.82 25.99
CA HIS A 624 -9.86 2.45 26.51
C HIS A 624 -11.12 2.25 27.36
N LEU A 625 -11.86 1.19 27.10
CA LEU A 625 -13.00 0.82 27.93
C LEU A 625 -12.53 0.01 29.13
N TRP A 626 -13.02 0.33 30.32
CA TRP A 626 -12.80 -0.50 31.50
C TRP A 626 -14.03 -0.52 32.39
N THR A 627 -14.29 -1.66 33.03
CA THR A 627 -15.46 -1.90 33.88
C THR A 627 -15.03 -2.26 35.29
N ALA A 628 -15.52 -1.51 36.28
CA ALA A 628 -15.19 -1.75 37.67
C ALA A 628 -15.66 -3.13 38.15
N PRO A 629 -14.75 -4.05 38.55
CA PRO A 629 -15.14 -5.40 38.98
C PRO A 629 -15.90 -5.39 40.32
N ARG A 630 -15.72 -4.34 41.12
CA ARG A 630 -16.36 -4.10 42.41
C ARG A 630 -16.53 -2.61 42.67
N ALA A 631 -17.38 -2.25 43.62
CA ALA A 631 -17.49 -0.86 44.06
C ALA A 631 -16.22 -0.46 44.82
N GLY A 632 -15.63 0.68 44.47
CA GLY A 632 -14.35 1.11 45.04
C GLY A 632 -13.85 2.43 44.45
N THR A 633 -12.69 2.86 44.92
CA THR A 633 -11.95 3.98 44.34
C THR A 633 -10.75 3.41 43.60
N PHE A 634 -10.62 3.78 42.34
CA PHE A 634 -9.59 3.30 41.43
C PHE A 634 -8.72 4.46 40.97
N VAL A 635 -7.46 4.16 40.68
CA VAL A 635 -6.53 5.09 40.07
C VAL A 635 -6.25 4.63 38.64
N PHE A 636 -6.30 5.60 37.74
CA PHE A 636 -5.86 5.47 36.37
C PHE A 636 -4.63 6.35 36.24
N ASP A 637 -3.50 5.79 35.82
CA ASP A 637 -2.28 6.56 35.66
C ASP A 637 -1.50 6.13 34.42
N THR A 638 -0.53 6.95 34.02
CA THR A 638 0.40 6.59 32.95
C THR A 638 1.86 6.56 33.38
N SER A 639 2.14 6.11 34.59
CA SER A 639 3.51 5.91 35.07
C SER A 639 4.15 4.65 34.47
N PRO A 640 5.49 4.57 34.50
CA PRO A 640 6.40 5.70 34.56
C PRO A 640 6.33 6.56 33.29
N GLY A 641 6.22 7.89 33.46
CA GLY A 641 6.09 8.84 32.36
C GLY A 641 7.35 8.90 31.47
N GLY A 642 7.15 8.67 30.16
CA GLY A 642 8.18 8.82 29.13
C GLY A 642 7.90 9.94 28.12
N TRP A 643 6.64 10.38 28.02
CA TRP A 643 6.14 11.37 27.06
C TRP A 643 5.14 12.29 27.77
N GLY A 644 5.02 13.54 27.34
CA GLY A 644 3.98 14.43 27.86
C GLY A 644 2.62 13.95 27.38
N ASN A 645 1.65 13.81 28.29
CA ASN A 645 0.32 13.33 27.99
C ASN A 645 -0.73 13.89 28.96
N ALA A 646 -1.98 13.95 28.50
CA ALA A 646 -3.14 14.10 29.34
C ALA A 646 -3.88 12.77 29.49
N LEU A 647 -4.57 12.62 30.61
CA LEU A 647 -5.35 11.45 30.97
C LEU A 647 -6.68 11.93 31.52
N TYR A 648 -7.77 11.46 30.94
CA TYR A 648 -9.11 11.76 31.45
C TYR A 648 -10.04 10.55 31.39
N VAL A 649 -10.98 10.52 32.33
CA VAL A 649 -11.92 9.42 32.52
C VAL A 649 -13.33 9.93 32.25
N LEU A 650 -14.03 9.33 31.29
CA LEU A 650 -15.38 9.69 30.87
C LEU A 650 -16.37 8.58 31.23
N THR A 651 -17.64 8.94 31.43
CA THR A 651 -18.73 7.95 31.63
C THR A 651 -19.16 7.20 30.36
N GLY A 652 -18.49 7.45 29.21
CA GLY A 652 -18.78 6.84 27.90
C GLY A 652 -18.34 7.75 26.75
N CYS A 653 -18.72 7.41 25.52
CA CYS A 653 -18.32 8.11 24.27
C CYS A 653 -18.67 9.60 24.26
N ARG A 654 -19.77 9.98 24.94
CA ARG A 654 -20.20 11.36 25.20
C ARG A 654 -20.50 11.59 26.68
N GLY A 655 -19.81 10.82 27.52
CA GLY A 655 -20.01 10.81 28.95
C GLY A 655 -19.53 12.10 29.60
N THR A 656 -20.08 12.43 30.75
CA THR A 656 -19.48 13.40 31.67
C THR A 656 -18.07 12.95 32.04
N GLU A 657 -17.12 13.90 32.01
CA GLU A 657 -15.77 13.72 32.54
C GLU A 657 -15.82 13.60 34.06
N LEU A 658 -15.27 12.49 34.57
CA LEU A 658 -15.18 12.17 35.99
C LEU A 658 -13.90 12.71 36.61
N GLY A 659 -12.85 12.90 35.81
CA GLY A 659 -11.59 13.49 36.22
C GLY A 659 -10.62 13.62 35.05
N CYS A 660 -9.67 14.54 35.20
CA CYS A 660 -8.65 14.83 34.21
C CYS A 660 -7.35 15.20 34.94
N SER A 661 -6.22 14.69 34.43
CA SER A 661 -4.87 15.05 34.86
C SER A 661 -3.96 15.16 33.64
N ALA A 662 -3.00 16.06 33.68
CA ALA A 662 -2.15 16.36 32.54
C ALA A 662 -0.74 16.69 32.99
N ASN A 663 0.25 16.09 32.35
CA ASN A 663 1.65 16.50 32.47
C ASN A 663 2.24 16.73 31.08
N PRO A 664 2.43 18.00 30.67
CA PRO A 664 2.99 18.32 29.37
C PRO A 664 4.50 18.02 29.30
N ASN A 665 5.18 17.89 30.45
CA ASN A 665 6.61 17.67 30.50
C ASN A 665 6.92 16.20 30.73
N ALA A 666 7.40 15.51 29.69
CA ALA A 666 7.92 14.15 29.78
C ALA A 666 9.01 14.06 30.88
N ASN A 667 8.68 13.45 32.02
CA ASN A 667 9.67 13.18 33.06
C ASN A 667 9.29 11.96 33.90
N ARG A 668 10.29 11.24 34.39
CA ARG A 668 10.11 9.99 35.15
C ARG A 668 9.47 10.17 36.53
N ARG A 669 9.20 11.40 36.98
CA ARG A 669 8.72 11.72 38.34
C ARG A 669 7.33 12.39 38.36
N GLY A 670 6.68 12.50 37.21
CA GLY A 670 5.40 13.17 37.08
C GLY A 670 4.65 12.51 35.95
N SER A 671 3.67 11.69 36.29
CA SER A 671 2.75 11.10 35.31
C SER A 671 1.34 11.57 35.65
N PRO A 672 0.46 11.77 34.66
CA PRO A 672 -0.95 11.97 34.94
C PRO A 672 -1.52 10.79 35.71
N ALA A 673 -2.22 11.09 36.81
CA ALA A 673 -3.02 10.14 37.56
C ALA A 673 -4.39 10.74 37.85
N VAL A 674 -5.44 9.94 37.68
CA VAL A 674 -6.84 10.31 37.90
C VAL A 674 -7.48 9.30 38.83
N LYS A 675 -8.00 9.80 39.95
CA LYS A 675 -8.67 9.00 40.98
C LYS A 675 -10.18 9.11 40.85
N VAL A 676 -10.88 7.98 40.71
CA VAL A 676 -12.33 7.93 40.49
C VAL A 676 -13.00 6.88 41.38
N THR A 677 -14.11 7.24 42.01
CA THR A 677 -14.97 6.28 42.74
C THR A 677 -16.05 5.75 41.82
N LEU A 678 -16.13 4.42 41.68
CA LEU A 678 -17.02 3.73 40.75
C LEU A 678 -17.85 2.66 41.48
N ALA A 679 -19.08 2.46 41.01
CA ALA A 679 -19.92 1.34 41.45
C ALA A 679 -19.50 0.04 40.76
N GLN A 680 -19.85 -1.11 41.35
CA GLN A 680 -19.61 -2.41 40.71
C GLN A 680 -20.33 -2.49 39.36
N GLY A 681 -19.62 -2.94 38.33
CA GLY A 681 -20.12 -3.05 36.97
C GLY A 681 -20.25 -1.71 36.24
N GLN A 682 -19.83 -0.60 36.86
CA GLN A 682 -19.80 0.69 36.18
C GLN A 682 -18.65 0.72 35.17
N THR A 683 -18.99 0.99 33.92
CA THR A 683 -18.04 1.12 32.81
C THR A 683 -17.64 2.58 32.62
N VAL A 684 -16.36 2.81 32.34
CA VAL A 684 -15.78 4.12 32.03
C VAL A 684 -14.89 4.02 30.79
N LEU A 685 -14.72 5.16 30.13
CA LEU A 685 -13.80 5.34 29.02
C LEU A 685 -12.60 6.13 29.50
N VAL A 686 -11.41 5.53 29.46
CA VAL A 686 -10.15 6.13 29.88
C VAL A 686 -9.41 6.58 28.63
N VAL A 687 -9.15 7.86 28.50
CA VAL A 687 -8.53 8.44 27.31
C VAL A 687 -7.14 8.94 27.64
N VAL A 688 -6.16 8.46 26.89
CA VAL A 688 -4.78 8.95 26.93
C VAL A 688 -4.53 9.83 25.72
N ASP A 689 -4.23 11.09 25.96
CA ASP A 689 -4.12 12.14 24.96
C ASP A 689 -2.68 12.67 24.88
N GLY A 690 -2.12 12.75 23.68
CA GLY A 690 -0.74 13.17 23.45
C GLY A 690 -0.49 14.64 23.83
N MET A 691 0.65 14.94 24.44
CA MET A 691 1.10 16.33 24.65
C MET A 691 2.60 16.53 24.36
N ALA A 692 3.24 15.56 23.72
CA ALA A 692 4.70 15.49 23.62
C ALA A 692 5.36 16.62 22.82
N ASN A 693 4.67 17.23 21.85
CA ASN A 693 5.18 18.35 21.07
C ASN A 693 4.05 19.32 20.70
N THR A 694 4.12 20.58 21.14
CA THR A 694 3.09 21.59 20.79
C THR A 694 3.19 22.12 19.35
N ASP A 695 4.13 21.60 18.56
CA ASP A 695 4.50 22.12 17.25
C ASP A 695 4.41 21.09 16.10
N GLN A 696 4.16 19.80 16.40
CA GLN A 696 3.98 18.70 15.44
C GLN A 696 3.05 17.62 16.02
N GLU A 697 2.21 16.99 15.20
CA GLU A 697 1.51 15.75 15.58
C GLU A 697 2.57 14.69 15.94
N ALA A 698 2.60 14.30 17.21
CA ALA A 698 3.60 13.37 17.72
C ALA A 698 2.89 12.29 18.53
N PRO A 699 2.63 11.12 17.93
CA PRO A 699 2.05 10.03 18.69
C PRO A 699 2.99 9.64 19.82
N ILE A 700 2.42 9.37 20.98
CA ILE A 700 3.17 9.02 22.18
C ILE A 700 3.07 7.53 22.42
N ARG A 701 4.10 6.96 23.05
CA ARG A 701 3.99 5.66 23.71
C ARG A 701 3.66 5.91 25.18
N TYR A 702 2.78 5.10 25.74
CA TYR A 702 2.41 5.20 27.14
C TYR A 702 2.17 3.81 27.72
N THR A 703 2.37 3.70 29.02
CA THR A 703 1.81 2.62 29.81
C THR A 703 0.58 3.19 30.49
N LEU A 704 -0.54 2.46 30.51
CA LEU A 704 -1.74 2.79 31.26
C LEU A 704 -1.88 1.77 32.37
N HIS A 705 -1.95 2.25 33.61
CA HIS A 705 -2.23 1.44 34.78
C HIS A 705 -3.66 1.66 35.26
N VAL A 706 -4.28 0.59 35.74
CA VAL A 706 -5.53 0.66 36.52
C VAL A 706 -5.31 -0.11 37.80
N SER A 707 -5.31 0.61 38.93
CA SER A 707 -5.06 0.07 40.26
C SER A 707 -6.17 0.46 41.24
N GLU A 708 -6.21 -0.20 42.40
CA GLU A 708 -7.04 0.28 43.50
C GLU A 708 -6.32 1.39 44.25
N TYR A 709 -7.07 2.41 44.63
CA TYR A 709 -6.51 3.49 45.41
C TYR A 709 -5.98 2.99 46.76
N ALA A 710 -4.69 3.23 46.98
CA ALA A 710 -4.03 3.11 48.26
C ALA A 710 -3.78 4.51 48.85
N PRO A 711 -3.82 4.70 50.18
CA PRO A 711 -3.51 6.01 50.77
C PRO A 711 -2.06 6.45 50.63
N THR A 712 -1.15 5.51 50.31
CA THR A 712 0.30 5.66 50.22
C THR A 712 0.90 4.58 49.31
N GLU A 713 2.05 4.84 48.70
CA GLU A 713 2.74 3.89 47.80
C GLU A 713 3.54 2.80 48.53
N ALA A 714 3.71 2.90 49.86
CA ALA A 714 4.60 2.05 50.67
C ALA A 714 4.45 0.51 50.51
N ALA A 715 3.27 0.02 50.11
CA ALA A 715 3.00 -1.41 49.89
C ALA A 715 3.15 -1.85 48.42
N HIS A 716 3.39 -0.90 47.52
CA HIS A 716 3.26 -1.03 46.07
C HIS A 716 4.48 -0.54 45.27
N CYS A 717 5.58 -0.25 45.96
CA CYS A 717 6.83 0.34 45.46
C CYS A 717 7.60 -0.32 44.30
N ALA A 718 7.06 -1.34 43.65
CA ALA A 718 7.67 -2.01 42.50
C ALA A 718 6.65 -2.55 41.48
N ASP A 719 5.41 -2.05 41.49
CA ASP A 719 4.35 -2.51 40.58
C ASP A 719 4.18 -1.61 39.33
N GLY A 720 4.87 -0.47 39.29
CA GLY A 720 4.90 0.44 38.15
C GLY A 720 3.82 1.51 38.18
N ALA A 721 2.81 1.36 39.03
CA ALA A 721 1.62 2.22 39.09
C ALA A 721 1.75 3.31 40.17
N ASP A 722 0.96 4.36 40.03
CA ASP A 722 0.83 5.45 41.01
C ASP A 722 -0.43 5.18 41.84
N ASN A 723 -0.30 4.42 42.92
CA ASN A 723 -1.47 3.86 43.62
C ASN A 723 -2.15 4.87 44.54
N ASP A 724 -1.48 5.96 44.90
CA ASP A 724 -2.06 7.05 45.69
C ASP A 724 -2.49 8.29 44.87
N ALA A 725 -2.17 8.29 43.58
CA ALA A 725 -2.49 9.30 42.58
C ALA A 725 -1.83 10.66 42.85
N ASP A 726 -0.60 10.69 43.38
CA ASP A 726 0.15 11.93 43.63
C ASP A 726 1.00 12.39 42.43
N GLY A 727 1.09 11.55 41.40
CA GLY A 727 1.87 11.74 40.18
C GLY A 727 3.20 10.99 40.16
N ARG A 728 3.55 10.23 41.21
CA ARG A 728 4.78 9.47 41.36
C ARG A 728 4.46 7.99 41.59
N ALA A 729 5.40 7.14 41.20
CA ALA A 729 5.25 5.69 41.30
C ALA A 729 6.57 5.07 41.75
N ASP A 730 6.48 3.93 42.44
CA ASP A 730 7.60 3.11 42.87
C ASP A 730 8.72 3.91 43.57
N ALA A 731 9.99 3.61 43.25
CA ALA A 731 11.17 4.27 43.79
C ALA A 731 11.30 5.77 43.46
N ALA A 732 10.38 6.34 42.66
CA ALA A 732 10.28 7.79 42.49
C ALA A 732 9.38 8.45 43.55
N ASP A 733 8.59 7.64 44.26
CA ASP A 733 7.66 8.04 45.30
C ASP A 733 8.33 8.14 46.68
N PRO A 734 8.15 9.25 47.43
CA PRO A 734 8.67 9.40 48.78
C PRO A 734 8.13 8.41 49.82
N ASP A 735 6.96 7.80 49.58
CA ASP A 735 6.36 6.81 50.49
C ASP A 735 7.07 5.45 50.45
N CYS A 736 7.98 5.27 49.48
CA CYS A 736 8.78 4.07 49.29
C CYS A 736 10.17 4.09 49.94
N ASP A 737 10.52 5.19 50.62
CA ASP A 737 11.82 5.42 51.29
C ASP A 737 11.89 4.93 52.75
#